data_AF-A0A0K2SQT0-F1
#
_entry.id   AF-A0A0K2SQT0-F1
#
_cell.length_a   1.000
_cell.length_b   1.000
_cell.length_c   1.000
_cell.angle_alpha   90.00
_cell.angle_beta   90.00
_cell.angle_gamma   90.00
#
_symmetry.space_group_name_H-M   'P 1'
#
loop_
_entity.id
_entity.type
_entity.pdbx_description
1 polymer ?
#
loop_
_entity_poly.entity_id
_entity_poly.type
_entity_poly.pdbx_seq_one_letter_code
_entity_poly.pdbx_strand_id
1 'polypeptide(L)'
;MIVVHAGAIQGRLALWAERSLDGSPPPKPRRGRPPRDPHPLPYPYDAGREGLQAAVSAAAASIRVGSRRLDGLILRSPSAGGLPIPSSSLIGEPPASRAPTRILPWRVTAVLLSPGEAVRLLLACSGQRTLAPGIAVGEDLAFWAALLRVAGDLVARGRFLPDLVGEEETFAARWQPVLQGSDQERLHALARAMPAVARALSNSPAEDAVGEVLAGFVDHLVRSGLQERAADSAQERAADGAAAKRRASRAETPHELWLRALLAPDGRLAGSRDALEPLAAEVREWRRPVEELAGAPFRLCFRLEEPPAPEETGDGEPPAAAEPEQPWRLRYLLQPVPDPSLLVPMEQVWPARSRQARLLAAHGSDPRRYALTALGQAARLVPDVEAGLRQPRPAGCALDATGAYRFLTEHALALEEAGFRVMLPAWWTRGRARARLNLRGRVSGAGSGRSARNGFTLESLVRFDWQAALGDEPLTREELEQLARLKVPLVRLRGRWVQVDGAQIRQVLRFVQEHSGERRPAREVLRAGLGGAAGPGGVPVDGVQATGWIGRLLHQVQERTALEELDPPRGFQGTLRPYQMRGYAWLHFLRRWGLGACLADDMGLGKTIQTLALVQHEREAGETRPVLLVCPTTVLGNWQREASRFTPGLPVMVHHGPERQRGEAFGEAAAGSGLVLTSYALLQKDQALLKTVEWAGVVLDEAQNVKNPETKQARAARSLPAEYRVALTGTPVENHVGDLWSLMEFLNPGLLGSQADFQRRFFLPIQTRQDPEAAARLKQLTGPFILRRVKTDRSIIADLPEKLEMKVFAPLTREQATLYQAVVQEAEEALEASEGMSRRGLVLATLSKLKQVCNHPAQFLQDGSAIEGRSGKLTRLAEMLEEILETGERSLIFTQFAEMGQILRRHLQERFGREVLFLHGAVPKPQRDRMVRRFQEEDDGPPVFVLSLKAGGTGINLTRANHVFHFDRWWNPAVESQATDRAFRIGQERRVEVHAFVCAGTLEERIDRMIEQKRWVAGQVVGTSEAWLTELSNHELRELFALRVEEAVRET
;
A
#
# COMPACT_ATOMS: atom_id res chain seq x y z
N MET A 1 21.71 20.26 -24.87
CA MET A 1 20.75 19.18 -24.55
C MET A 1 20.59 18.26 -25.75
N ILE A 2 20.41 16.95 -25.52
CA ILE A 2 20.14 15.93 -26.55
C ILE A 2 18.86 15.16 -26.17
N VAL A 3 18.03 14.76 -27.13
CA VAL A 3 16.89 13.83 -26.95
C VAL A 3 17.06 12.66 -27.91
N VAL A 4 16.92 11.43 -27.42
CA VAL A 4 17.09 10.19 -28.20
C VAL A 4 15.74 9.61 -28.58
N HIS A 5 15.59 9.13 -29.83
CA HIS A 5 14.34 8.59 -30.36
C HIS A 5 14.56 7.28 -31.14
N ALA A 6 13.61 6.35 -31.07
CA ALA A 6 13.56 5.11 -31.83
C ALA A 6 12.26 4.98 -32.64
N GLY A 7 12.40 4.67 -33.93
CA GLY A 7 11.28 4.42 -34.85
C GLY A 7 11.35 3.03 -35.46
N ALA A 8 10.19 2.44 -35.77
CA ALA A 8 10.13 1.15 -36.43
C ALA A 8 10.42 1.26 -37.93
N ILE A 9 11.26 0.36 -38.43
CA ILE A 9 11.56 0.17 -39.86
C ILE A 9 11.90 -1.31 -40.10
N GLN A 10 11.15 -1.99 -40.98
CA GLN A 10 11.34 -3.40 -41.36
C GLN A 10 11.52 -4.34 -40.13
N GLY A 11 10.55 -4.35 -39.21
CA GLY A 11 10.56 -5.13 -37.97
C GLY A 11 11.68 -4.83 -36.97
N ARG A 12 12.43 -3.75 -37.16
CA ARG A 12 13.56 -3.34 -36.30
C ARG A 12 13.40 -1.90 -35.84
N LEU A 13 14.14 -1.54 -34.80
CA LEU A 13 14.21 -0.17 -34.31
C LEU A 13 15.45 0.54 -34.90
N ALA A 14 15.22 1.69 -35.52
CA ALA A 14 16.26 2.62 -35.92
C ALA A 14 16.27 3.81 -34.96
N LEU A 15 17.45 4.12 -34.43
CA LEU A 15 17.69 5.10 -33.37
C LEU A 15 18.35 6.36 -33.94
N TRP A 16 17.80 7.54 -33.64
CA TRP A 16 18.43 8.84 -33.92
C TRP A 16 18.44 9.71 -32.65
N ALA A 17 19.08 10.87 -32.74
CA ALA A 17 19.11 11.84 -31.65
C ALA A 17 18.98 13.28 -32.17
N GLU A 18 18.15 14.07 -31.48
CA GLU A 18 18.05 15.52 -31.68
C GLU A 18 18.94 16.25 -30.67
N ARG A 19 19.45 17.43 -31.01
CA ARG A 19 20.18 18.33 -30.10
C ARG A 19 19.65 19.75 -30.16
N SER A 20 19.70 20.42 -29.01
CA SER A 20 19.45 21.85 -28.93
C SER A 20 20.54 22.64 -29.66
N LEU A 21 20.19 23.84 -30.11
CA LEU A 21 21.09 24.78 -30.79
C LEU A 21 21.55 25.83 -29.78
N ASP A 22 22.85 25.88 -29.50
CA ASP A 22 23.44 26.75 -28.47
C ASP A 22 23.39 28.23 -28.88
N GLY A 23 22.24 28.88 -28.67
CA GLY A 23 21.95 30.29 -29.02
C GLY A 23 21.93 30.60 -30.53
N SER A 24 22.34 29.66 -31.38
CA SER A 24 22.48 29.85 -32.82
C SER A 24 21.16 29.55 -33.54
N PRO A 25 20.55 30.50 -34.26
CA PRO A 25 19.29 30.24 -34.96
C PRO A 25 19.49 29.22 -36.10
N PRO A 26 18.52 28.32 -36.36
CA PRO A 26 18.62 27.36 -37.44
C PRO A 26 18.82 28.07 -38.79
N PRO A 27 19.60 27.48 -39.72
CA PRO A 27 19.99 28.15 -40.96
C PRO A 27 18.76 28.52 -41.79
N LYS A 28 18.47 29.82 -41.89
CA LYS A 28 17.32 30.33 -42.64
C LYS A 28 17.41 29.86 -44.10
N PRO A 29 16.32 29.31 -44.69
CA PRO A 29 16.33 28.89 -46.08
C PRO A 29 16.69 30.09 -46.97
N ARG A 30 17.66 29.91 -47.87
CA ARG A 30 18.12 30.96 -48.79
C ARG A 30 16.93 31.52 -49.57
N ARG A 31 16.73 32.84 -49.53
CA ARG A 31 15.72 33.53 -50.36
C ARG A 31 16.12 33.40 -51.84
N GLY A 32 15.51 32.44 -52.52
CA GLY A 32 15.68 32.14 -53.94
C GLY A 32 14.56 31.23 -54.43
N ARG A 33 14.49 30.98 -55.74
CA ARG A 33 13.53 29.99 -56.28
C ARG A 33 13.86 28.59 -55.72
N PRO A 34 12.85 27.78 -55.36
CA PRO A 34 13.09 26.41 -54.94
C PRO A 34 13.71 25.59 -56.09
N PRO A 35 14.63 24.66 -55.81
CA PRO A 35 15.15 23.72 -56.81
C PRO A 35 14.02 22.82 -57.33
N ARG A 36 14.16 22.31 -58.56
CA ARG A 36 13.14 21.45 -59.20
C ARG A 36 13.03 20.06 -58.57
N ASP A 37 14.12 19.55 -57.99
CA ASP A 37 14.14 18.32 -57.19
C ASP A 37 14.41 18.64 -55.71
N PRO A 38 13.48 18.31 -54.79
CA PRO A 38 13.65 18.53 -53.36
C PRO A 38 14.38 17.34 -52.71
N HIS A 39 15.69 17.25 -52.90
CA HIS A 39 16.51 16.35 -52.07
C HIS A 39 16.29 16.69 -50.58
N PRO A 40 15.99 15.70 -49.70
CA PRO A 40 15.71 15.95 -48.29
C PRO A 40 16.83 16.74 -47.62
N LEU A 41 16.48 17.89 -47.05
CA LEU A 41 17.44 18.75 -46.36
C LEU A 41 17.95 18.06 -45.08
N PRO A 42 19.20 18.31 -44.65
CA PRO A 42 19.67 17.85 -43.34
C PRO A 42 18.74 18.35 -42.24
N TYR A 43 18.38 17.46 -41.30
CA TYR A 43 17.58 17.83 -40.16
C TYR A 43 18.36 18.81 -39.27
N PRO A 44 17.88 20.04 -39.01
CA PRO A 44 18.68 21.09 -38.39
C PRO A 44 19.00 20.81 -36.92
N TYR A 45 18.19 19.97 -36.26
CA TYR A 45 18.40 19.52 -34.89
C TYR A 45 19.19 18.20 -34.80
N ASP A 46 19.74 17.66 -35.91
CA ASP A 46 20.49 16.39 -35.86
C ASP A 46 21.71 16.50 -34.89
N ALA A 47 21.76 15.58 -33.91
CA ALA A 47 22.88 15.45 -32.98
C ALA A 47 24.14 14.88 -33.65
N GLY A 48 23.99 14.28 -34.85
CA GLY A 48 25.07 13.71 -35.65
C GLY A 48 25.70 12.47 -35.02
N ARG A 49 26.76 11.97 -35.66
CA ARG A 49 27.49 10.77 -35.20
C ARG A 49 27.92 10.86 -33.74
N GLU A 50 28.52 11.98 -33.34
CA GLU A 50 29.13 12.14 -32.02
C GLU A 50 28.06 12.24 -30.93
N GLY A 51 26.99 13.02 -31.14
CA GLY A 51 25.87 13.11 -30.20
C GLY A 51 25.11 11.80 -30.07
N LEU A 52 24.84 11.11 -31.19
CA LEU A 52 24.20 9.79 -31.18
C LEU A 52 25.09 8.72 -30.53
N GLN A 53 26.40 8.72 -30.79
CA GLN A 53 27.34 7.79 -30.17
C GLN A 53 27.50 8.05 -28.67
N ALA A 54 27.58 9.31 -28.22
CA ALA A 54 27.58 9.66 -26.81
C ALA A 54 26.29 9.20 -26.11
N ALA A 55 25.12 9.46 -26.71
CA ALA A 55 23.83 9.02 -26.19
C ALA A 55 23.70 7.49 -26.10
N VAL A 56 24.13 6.76 -27.13
CA VAL A 56 24.14 5.29 -27.12
C VAL A 56 25.12 4.72 -26.09
N SER A 57 26.27 5.38 -25.89
CA SER A 57 27.30 4.93 -24.94
C SER A 57 26.90 5.19 -23.48
N ALA A 58 26.16 6.27 -23.22
CA ALA A 58 25.47 6.50 -21.95
C ALA A 58 24.34 5.49 -21.69
N ALA A 59 23.60 5.11 -22.74
CA ALA A 59 22.45 4.21 -22.60
C ALA A 59 22.83 2.73 -22.45
N ALA A 60 23.89 2.27 -23.11
CA ALA A 60 24.33 0.87 -23.04
C ALA A 60 25.83 0.72 -23.39
N ALA A 61 26.64 0.34 -22.40
CA ALA A 61 28.10 0.22 -22.46
C ALA A 61 28.69 -0.81 -23.48
N SER A 62 27.88 -1.34 -24.41
CA SER A 62 28.28 -2.38 -25.37
C SER A 62 27.82 -2.15 -26.83
N ILE A 63 27.05 -1.09 -27.13
CA ILE A 63 26.57 -0.81 -28.50
C ILE A 63 27.57 0.09 -29.25
N ARG A 64 28.39 -0.50 -30.14
CA ARG A 64 29.39 0.26 -30.92
C ARG A 64 28.80 0.87 -32.20
N VAL A 65 28.62 2.19 -32.20
CA VAL A 65 28.16 2.98 -33.36
C VAL A 65 29.29 3.14 -34.39
N GLY A 66 29.57 2.06 -35.14
CA GLY A 66 30.60 2.05 -36.18
C GLY A 66 30.25 2.90 -37.40
N SER A 67 31.26 3.45 -38.09
CA SER A 67 31.07 4.37 -39.23
C SER A 67 30.33 3.78 -40.44
N ARG A 68 30.24 2.45 -40.54
CA ARG A 68 29.48 1.69 -41.56
C ARG A 68 28.05 1.29 -41.14
N ARG A 69 27.57 1.70 -39.97
CA ARG A 69 26.22 1.41 -39.43
C ARG A 69 25.30 2.64 -39.38
N LEU A 70 25.70 3.74 -40.03
CA LEU A 70 25.02 5.02 -39.96
C LEU A 70 24.48 5.42 -41.33
N ASP A 71 23.17 5.27 -41.49
CA ASP A 71 22.45 5.64 -42.70
C ASP A 71 21.78 7.01 -42.55
N GLY A 72 21.73 7.75 -43.65
CA GLY A 72 20.99 9.02 -43.73
C GLY A 72 19.51 8.76 -43.94
N LEU A 73 18.81 8.28 -42.90
CA LEU A 73 17.39 7.94 -42.98
C LEU A 73 16.51 9.19 -43.19
N ILE A 74 15.34 8.98 -43.78
CA ILE A 74 14.36 10.04 -44.05
C ILE A 74 13.38 10.12 -42.89
N LEU A 75 13.58 11.12 -42.03
CA LEU A 75 12.68 11.49 -40.94
C LEU A 75 11.52 12.34 -41.47
N ARG A 76 10.28 11.88 -41.29
CA ARG A 76 9.06 12.62 -41.63
C ARG A 76 8.62 13.46 -40.43
N SER A 77 9.03 14.74 -40.40
CA SER A 77 8.79 15.65 -39.28
C SER A 77 7.75 16.75 -39.60
N PRO A 78 6.81 17.06 -38.68
CA PRO A 78 5.94 18.25 -38.78
C PRO A 78 6.78 19.53 -38.94
N SER A 79 6.42 20.37 -39.89
CA SER A 79 7.23 21.53 -40.29
C SER A 79 6.37 22.78 -40.48
N ALA A 80 6.82 23.90 -39.91
CA ALA A 80 6.17 25.21 -39.97
C ALA A 80 7.12 26.24 -40.62
N GLY A 81 6.60 27.04 -41.55
CA GLY A 81 7.39 28.05 -42.27
C GLY A 81 8.54 27.51 -43.14
N GLY A 82 8.61 26.19 -43.38
CA GLY A 82 9.72 25.55 -44.10
C GLY A 82 10.88 25.08 -43.22
N LEU A 83 10.73 25.15 -41.89
CA LEU A 83 11.62 24.53 -40.90
C LEU A 83 10.85 23.42 -40.16
N PRO A 84 11.52 22.37 -39.64
CA PRO A 84 10.85 21.38 -38.80
C PRO A 84 10.51 21.98 -37.44
N ILE A 85 9.49 21.43 -36.81
CA ILE A 85 9.19 21.63 -35.40
C ILE A 85 10.06 20.61 -34.63
N PRO A 86 10.84 21.03 -33.62
CA PRO A 86 11.65 20.10 -32.82
C PRO A 86 10.75 19.13 -32.03
N SER A 87 11.26 17.95 -31.67
CA SER A 87 10.45 16.93 -30.96
C SER A 87 10.04 17.34 -29.54
N SER A 88 10.76 18.28 -28.93
CA SER A 88 10.59 18.74 -27.55
C SER A 88 11.04 20.19 -27.38
N SER A 89 10.44 20.90 -26.42
CA SER A 89 10.90 22.20 -25.94
C SER A 89 12.35 22.18 -25.42
N LEU A 90 12.85 21.02 -24.98
CA LEU A 90 14.23 20.78 -24.57
C LEU A 90 15.25 20.89 -25.73
N ILE A 91 14.77 20.85 -26.98
CA ILE A 91 15.55 21.02 -28.20
C ILE A 91 15.43 22.48 -28.69
N GLY A 92 14.23 23.04 -28.69
CA GLY A 92 14.01 24.47 -28.91
C GLY A 92 12.52 24.84 -29.06
N GLU A 93 12.25 26.13 -29.25
CA GLU A 93 10.89 26.60 -29.53
C GLU A 93 10.43 26.26 -30.97
N PRO A 94 9.13 26.03 -31.20
CA PRO A 94 8.57 25.88 -32.54
C PRO A 94 8.86 27.11 -33.44
N PRO A 95 9.14 26.93 -34.75
CA PRO A 95 9.40 28.04 -35.66
C PRO A 95 8.25 29.05 -35.70
N ALA A 96 8.53 30.30 -35.31
CA ALA A 96 7.55 31.40 -35.29
C ALA A 96 7.04 31.75 -36.70
N SER A 97 5.98 31.07 -37.14
CA SER A 97 5.41 31.18 -38.48
C SER A 97 3.88 31.13 -38.44
N ARG A 98 3.25 31.89 -39.33
CA ARG A 98 1.79 31.84 -39.58
C ARG A 98 1.41 30.89 -40.73
N ALA A 99 2.38 30.15 -41.28
CA ALA A 99 2.13 29.15 -42.33
C ALA A 99 1.60 27.84 -41.72
N PRO A 100 0.63 27.15 -42.35
CA PRO A 100 0.07 25.91 -41.81
C PRO A 100 1.11 24.79 -41.79
N THR A 101 1.14 24.05 -40.68
CA THR A 101 2.06 22.92 -40.47
C THR A 101 1.85 21.83 -41.52
N ARG A 102 2.95 21.28 -42.07
CA ARG A 102 2.94 20.15 -43.00
C ARG A 102 4.05 19.17 -42.64
N ILE A 103 3.83 17.87 -42.85
CA ILE A 103 4.89 16.87 -42.69
C ILE A 103 5.83 16.98 -43.89
N LEU A 104 7.13 17.16 -43.65
CA LEU A 104 8.18 17.22 -44.68
C LEU A 104 9.27 16.17 -44.43
N PRO A 105 9.95 15.67 -45.48
CA PRO A 105 11.07 14.74 -45.35
C PRO A 105 12.38 15.48 -45.04
N TRP A 106 13.06 15.04 -43.99
CA TRP A 106 14.37 15.53 -43.56
C TRP A 106 15.36 14.36 -43.48
N ARG A 107 16.65 14.59 -43.73
CA ARG A 107 17.68 13.57 -43.59
C ARG A 107 18.31 13.64 -42.20
N VAL A 108 18.24 12.56 -41.43
CA VAL A 108 18.80 12.46 -40.07
C VAL A 108 19.85 11.35 -39.98
N THR A 109 20.81 11.51 -39.09
CA THR A 109 21.79 10.47 -38.72
C THR A 109 21.13 9.43 -37.83
N ALA A 110 21.02 8.17 -38.29
CA ALA A 110 20.42 7.09 -37.50
C ALA A 110 21.23 5.78 -37.55
N VAL A 111 21.06 4.95 -36.52
CA VAL A 111 21.65 3.60 -36.42
C VAL A 111 20.54 2.55 -36.31
N LEU A 112 20.59 1.51 -37.17
CA LEU A 112 19.67 0.38 -37.11
C LEU A 112 20.14 -0.62 -36.05
N LEU A 113 19.27 -0.97 -35.11
CA LEU A 113 19.56 -1.90 -34.01
C LEU A 113 19.17 -3.34 -34.37
N SER A 114 20.00 -4.31 -34.01
CA SER A 114 19.56 -5.71 -33.89
C SER A 114 18.61 -5.88 -32.69
N PRO A 115 17.75 -6.92 -32.66
CA PRO A 115 16.85 -7.17 -31.52
C PRO A 115 17.56 -7.18 -30.16
N GLY A 116 18.75 -7.78 -30.06
CA GLY A 116 19.52 -7.80 -28.81
C GLY A 116 20.25 -6.49 -28.46
N GLU A 117 20.45 -5.58 -29.42
CA GLU A 117 20.88 -4.20 -29.14
C GLU A 117 19.67 -3.36 -28.68
N ALA A 118 18.51 -3.54 -29.32
CA ALA A 118 17.26 -2.91 -28.95
C ALA A 118 16.78 -3.33 -27.55
N VAL A 119 16.81 -4.63 -27.20
CA VAL A 119 16.44 -5.11 -25.86
C VAL A 119 17.36 -4.53 -24.78
N ARG A 120 18.68 -4.54 -24.96
CA ARG A 120 19.61 -3.90 -24.01
C ARG A 120 19.35 -2.40 -23.85
N LEU A 121 19.13 -1.69 -24.96
CA LEU A 121 18.81 -0.27 -24.93
C LEU A 121 17.48 0.00 -24.19
N LEU A 122 16.41 -0.72 -24.54
CA LEU A 122 15.09 -0.50 -23.97
C LEU A 122 14.98 -0.92 -22.50
N LEU A 123 15.77 -1.90 -22.06
CA LEU A 123 15.91 -2.22 -20.64
C LEU A 123 16.55 -1.05 -19.87
N ALA A 124 17.61 -0.43 -20.41
CA ALA A 124 18.21 0.76 -19.82
C ALA A 124 17.27 1.98 -19.86
N CYS A 125 16.53 2.19 -20.96
CA CYS A 125 15.51 3.24 -21.06
C CYS A 125 14.27 3.01 -20.18
N SER A 126 14.02 1.77 -19.70
CA SER A 126 12.74 1.40 -19.09
C SER A 126 12.49 2.10 -17.75
N GLY A 127 11.74 3.20 -17.79
CA GLY A 127 11.42 4.02 -16.63
C GLY A 127 12.37 5.22 -16.41
N GLN A 128 13.28 5.48 -17.35
CA GLN A 128 14.15 6.66 -17.34
C GLN A 128 13.64 7.74 -18.29
N ARG A 129 13.62 9.00 -17.85
CA ARG A 129 13.44 10.17 -18.74
C ARG A 129 14.77 10.72 -19.29
N THR A 130 15.89 10.34 -18.70
CA THR A 130 17.25 10.75 -19.10
C THR A 130 18.24 9.61 -18.93
N LEU A 131 19.13 9.46 -19.90
CA LEU A 131 20.17 8.41 -19.97
C LEU A 131 21.50 8.90 -19.39
N ALA A 132 21.73 10.21 -19.44
CA ALA A 132 22.85 10.90 -18.81
C ALA A 132 22.50 12.38 -18.60
N PRO A 133 23.25 13.12 -17.77
CA PRO A 133 23.17 14.58 -17.74
C PRO A 133 23.28 15.15 -19.15
N GLY A 134 22.26 15.89 -19.59
CA GLY A 134 22.19 16.45 -20.95
C GLY A 134 21.63 15.53 -22.03
N ILE A 135 21.19 14.29 -21.72
CA ILE A 135 20.66 13.31 -22.70
C ILE A 135 19.33 12.73 -22.22
N ALA A 136 18.23 13.09 -22.88
CA ALA A 136 16.85 12.68 -22.59
C ALA A 136 16.34 11.53 -23.47
N VAL A 137 15.29 10.85 -22.99
CA VAL A 137 14.60 9.73 -23.64
C VAL A 137 13.29 10.23 -24.26
N GLY A 138 13.08 9.98 -25.56
CA GLY A 138 11.80 10.24 -26.24
C GLY A 138 10.69 9.28 -25.80
N GLU A 139 9.43 9.75 -25.88
CA GLU A 139 8.24 8.97 -25.48
C GLU A 139 8.10 7.66 -26.26
N ASP A 140 8.59 7.63 -27.49
CA ASP A 140 8.69 6.45 -28.34
C ASP A 140 9.56 5.32 -27.75
N LEU A 141 10.72 5.62 -27.15
CA LEU A 141 11.54 4.63 -26.44
C LEU A 141 10.79 4.05 -25.23
N ALA A 142 10.02 4.87 -24.52
CA ALA A 142 9.16 4.39 -23.42
C ALA A 142 8.00 3.50 -23.93
N PHE A 143 7.44 3.81 -25.11
CA PHE A 143 6.46 2.97 -25.80
C PHE A 143 7.05 1.62 -26.23
N TRP A 144 8.22 1.60 -26.88
CA TRP A 144 8.89 0.36 -27.28
C TRP A 144 9.32 -0.48 -26.07
N ALA A 145 9.72 0.14 -24.95
CA ALA A 145 9.96 -0.55 -23.69
C ALA A 145 8.67 -1.15 -23.08
N ALA A 146 7.51 -0.53 -23.29
CA ALA A 146 6.22 -1.13 -22.91
C ALA A 146 5.89 -2.36 -23.76
N LEU A 147 6.20 -2.35 -25.06
CA LEU A 147 6.06 -3.51 -25.93
C LEU A 147 7.03 -4.65 -25.54
N LEU A 148 8.28 -4.32 -25.17
CA LEU A 148 9.24 -5.29 -24.64
C LEU A 148 8.74 -5.98 -23.36
N ARG A 149 8.01 -5.25 -22.48
CA ARG A 149 7.36 -5.87 -21.31
C ARG A 149 6.23 -6.84 -21.69
N VAL A 150 5.54 -6.64 -22.81
CA VAL A 150 4.58 -7.63 -23.35
C VAL A 150 5.31 -8.87 -23.89
N ALA A 151 6.45 -8.68 -24.59
CA ALA A 151 7.28 -9.79 -25.04
C ALA A 151 7.77 -10.66 -23.86
N GLY A 152 8.31 -10.02 -22.82
CA GLY A 152 8.80 -10.72 -21.62
C GLY A 152 7.69 -11.45 -20.85
N ASP A 153 6.51 -10.85 -20.73
CA ASP A 153 5.32 -11.46 -20.12
C ASP A 153 4.82 -12.69 -20.92
N LEU A 154 4.78 -12.61 -22.25
CA LEU A 154 4.47 -13.76 -23.10
C LEU A 154 5.51 -14.89 -22.94
N VAL A 155 6.81 -14.55 -22.91
CA VAL A 155 7.89 -15.54 -22.70
C VAL A 155 7.82 -16.18 -21.31
N ALA A 156 7.58 -15.40 -20.26
CA ALA A 156 7.40 -15.91 -18.90
C ALA A 156 6.17 -16.83 -18.76
N ARG A 157 5.08 -16.54 -19.49
CA ARG A 157 3.88 -17.40 -19.59
C ARG A 157 4.01 -18.56 -20.59
N GLY A 158 5.19 -18.77 -21.21
CA GLY A 158 5.41 -19.83 -22.20
C GLY A 158 4.56 -19.69 -23.48
N ARG A 159 4.14 -18.47 -23.82
CA ARG A 159 3.24 -18.15 -24.95
C ARG A 159 4.01 -17.89 -26.25
N PHE A 160 4.79 -18.87 -26.69
CA PHE A 160 5.53 -18.80 -27.96
C PHE A 160 5.69 -20.18 -28.63
N LEU A 161 5.90 -20.20 -29.95
CA LEU A 161 6.13 -21.40 -30.76
C LEU A 161 7.26 -21.20 -31.79
N PRO A 162 8.02 -22.24 -32.15
CA PRO A 162 9.02 -22.17 -33.22
C PRO A 162 8.36 -22.18 -34.61
N ASP A 163 8.99 -21.50 -35.57
CA ASP A 163 8.44 -21.19 -36.89
C ASP A 163 9.50 -21.19 -38.01
N LEU A 164 9.04 -21.09 -39.26
CA LEU A 164 9.81 -20.78 -40.48
C LEU A 164 9.19 -19.58 -41.21
N VAL A 165 9.80 -18.40 -41.03
CA VAL A 165 9.38 -17.13 -41.63
C VAL A 165 10.13 -16.89 -42.94
N GLY A 166 9.46 -16.43 -43.99
CA GLY A 166 10.11 -16.06 -45.24
C GLY A 166 10.87 -14.73 -45.15
N GLU A 167 12.17 -14.75 -45.43
CA GLU A 167 12.96 -13.58 -45.82
C GLU A 167 13.02 -13.52 -47.37
N GLU A 168 13.66 -12.50 -47.98
CA GLU A 168 13.53 -12.24 -49.43
C GLU A 168 13.98 -13.40 -50.34
N GLU A 169 15.08 -14.07 -50.02
CA GLU A 169 15.67 -15.16 -50.82
C GLU A 169 15.57 -16.56 -50.16
N THR A 170 15.17 -16.66 -48.89
CA THR A 170 15.18 -17.92 -48.11
C THR A 170 14.23 -17.87 -46.91
N PHE A 171 14.24 -18.91 -46.06
CA PHE A 171 13.53 -18.93 -44.78
C PHE A 171 14.47 -18.72 -43.58
N ALA A 172 13.95 -18.09 -42.53
CA ALA A 172 14.57 -18.01 -41.22
C ALA A 172 13.72 -18.72 -40.15
N ALA A 173 14.38 -19.52 -39.32
CA ALA A 173 13.81 -20.05 -38.10
C ALA A 173 13.56 -18.90 -37.12
N ARG A 174 12.36 -18.77 -36.57
CA ARG A 174 11.98 -17.73 -35.59
C ARG A 174 11.14 -18.32 -34.46
N TRP A 175 11.19 -17.75 -33.25
CA TRP A 175 10.20 -18.01 -32.20
C TRP A 175 9.13 -16.92 -32.23
N GLN A 176 7.87 -17.32 -32.46
CA GLN A 176 6.72 -16.42 -32.63
C GLN A 176 5.84 -16.36 -31.38
N PRO A 177 5.24 -15.20 -31.03
CA PRO A 177 4.28 -15.09 -29.93
C PRO A 177 2.97 -15.82 -30.24
N VAL A 178 2.37 -16.44 -29.21
CA VAL A 178 1.02 -17.02 -29.26
C VAL A 178 0.07 -16.13 -28.47
N LEU A 179 -0.65 -15.26 -29.18
CA LEU A 179 -1.55 -14.26 -28.58
C LEU A 179 -2.95 -14.86 -28.35
N GLN A 180 -3.38 -14.92 -27.09
CA GLN A 180 -4.76 -15.24 -26.72
C GLN A 180 -5.60 -13.96 -26.64
N GLY A 181 -6.93 -14.04 -26.59
CA GLY A 181 -7.84 -12.89 -26.75
C GLY A 181 -7.45 -11.62 -25.96
N SER A 182 -7.15 -11.73 -24.67
CA SER A 182 -6.72 -10.58 -23.83
C SER A 182 -5.33 -10.03 -24.18
N ASP A 183 -4.44 -10.87 -24.74
CA ASP A 183 -3.14 -10.43 -25.25
C ASP A 183 -3.31 -9.67 -26.59
N GLN A 184 -4.27 -10.08 -27.43
CA GLN A 184 -4.63 -9.40 -28.68
C GLN A 184 -5.27 -8.02 -28.40
N GLU A 185 -6.23 -7.94 -27.48
CA GLU A 185 -6.84 -6.68 -27.03
C GLU A 185 -5.77 -5.68 -26.53
N ARG A 186 -4.82 -6.17 -25.73
CA ARG A 186 -3.69 -5.38 -25.23
C ARG A 186 -2.75 -4.91 -26.36
N LEU A 187 -2.57 -5.71 -27.41
CA LEU A 187 -1.77 -5.35 -28.58
C LEU A 187 -2.44 -4.25 -29.42
N HIS A 188 -3.73 -4.38 -29.70
CA HIS A 188 -4.51 -3.33 -30.39
C HIS A 188 -4.55 -2.03 -29.56
N ALA A 189 -4.65 -2.12 -28.23
CA ALA A 189 -4.57 -0.95 -27.36
C ALA A 189 -3.20 -0.23 -27.47
N LEU A 190 -2.10 -0.99 -27.49
CA LEU A 190 -0.76 -0.42 -27.72
C LEU A 190 -0.62 0.20 -29.11
N ALA A 191 -1.05 -0.48 -30.17
CA ALA A 191 -0.95 0.05 -31.53
C ALA A 191 -1.73 1.36 -31.72
N ARG A 192 -2.89 1.50 -31.06
CA ARG A 192 -3.66 2.77 -31.00
C ARG A 192 -2.97 3.86 -30.20
N ALA A 193 -2.21 3.50 -29.16
CA ALA A 193 -1.46 4.41 -28.31
C ALA A 193 -0.05 4.78 -28.84
N MET A 194 0.35 4.26 -30.02
CA MET A 194 1.68 4.49 -30.59
C MET A 194 1.98 5.98 -30.85
N PRO A 195 3.03 6.56 -30.24
CA PRO A 195 3.45 7.94 -30.48
C PRO A 195 3.73 8.23 -31.95
N ALA A 196 3.36 9.42 -32.44
CA ALA A 196 3.52 9.78 -33.85
C ALA A 196 4.98 9.72 -34.32
N VAL A 197 5.94 10.08 -33.44
CA VAL A 197 7.38 10.03 -33.70
C VAL A 197 7.92 8.61 -33.86
N ALA A 198 7.32 7.60 -33.20
CA ALA A 198 7.68 6.19 -33.38
C ALA A 198 7.42 5.67 -34.81
N ARG A 199 6.58 6.38 -35.59
CA ARG A 199 6.31 6.12 -37.02
C ARG A 199 7.06 7.06 -37.97
N ALA A 200 7.91 7.98 -37.49
CA ALA A 200 8.51 9.00 -38.35
C ALA A 200 9.50 8.46 -39.41
N LEU A 201 9.86 7.18 -39.36
CA LEU A 201 10.78 6.49 -40.28
C LEU A 201 10.10 5.47 -41.23
N SER A 202 8.80 5.20 -41.09
CA SER A 202 8.09 4.19 -41.91
C SER A 202 6.67 4.64 -42.25
N ASN A 203 6.06 4.01 -43.27
CA ASN A 203 4.67 4.20 -43.66
C ASN A 203 3.77 3.00 -43.27
N SER A 204 4.30 1.98 -42.60
CA SER A 204 3.53 0.82 -42.15
C SER A 204 2.41 1.22 -41.17
N PRO A 205 1.25 0.52 -41.20
CA PRO A 205 0.27 0.58 -40.13
C PRO A 205 0.87 0.31 -38.75
N ALA A 206 0.26 0.90 -37.72
CA ALA A 206 0.76 0.78 -36.34
C ALA A 206 0.63 -0.65 -35.79
N GLU A 207 -0.38 -1.41 -36.22
CA GLU A 207 -0.62 -2.79 -35.79
C GLU A 207 0.48 -3.72 -36.34
N ASP A 208 0.80 -3.61 -37.63
CA ASP A 208 1.90 -4.33 -38.28
C ASP A 208 3.25 -4.01 -37.62
N ALA A 209 3.56 -2.72 -37.43
CA ALA A 209 4.82 -2.28 -36.82
C ALA A 209 4.98 -2.73 -35.35
N VAL A 210 3.87 -2.89 -34.61
CA VAL A 210 3.88 -3.50 -33.27
C VAL A 210 4.07 -5.02 -33.36
N GLY A 211 3.38 -5.69 -34.28
CA GLY A 211 3.47 -7.14 -34.48
C GLY A 211 4.88 -7.60 -34.87
N GLU A 212 5.49 -6.96 -35.87
CA GLU A 212 6.84 -7.28 -36.33
C GLU A 212 7.89 -7.12 -35.20
N VAL A 213 7.84 -6.00 -34.46
CA VAL A 213 8.79 -5.72 -33.37
C VAL A 213 8.55 -6.62 -32.16
N LEU A 214 7.30 -6.98 -31.85
CA LEU A 214 6.97 -7.97 -30.81
C LEU A 214 7.56 -9.33 -31.15
N ALA A 215 7.39 -9.80 -32.39
CA ALA A 215 7.98 -11.06 -32.86
C ALA A 215 9.51 -11.03 -32.76
N GLY A 216 10.15 -9.93 -33.15
CA GLY A 216 11.60 -9.74 -33.00
C GLY A 216 12.09 -9.78 -31.55
N PHE A 217 11.32 -9.25 -30.59
CA PHE A 217 11.64 -9.35 -29.17
C PHE A 217 11.44 -10.76 -28.60
N VAL A 218 10.36 -11.47 -28.98
CA VAL A 218 10.13 -12.85 -28.54
C VAL A 218 11.19 -13.80 -29.12
N ASP A 219 11.54 -13.67 -30.40
CA ASP A 219 12.62 -14.45 -31.02
C ASP A 219 13.96 -14.26 -30.29
N HIS A 220 14.27 -13.03 -29.85
CA HIS A 220 15.48 -12.74 -29.10
C HIS A 220 15.46 -13.30 -27.68
N LEU A 221 14.41 -13.01 -26.90
CA LEU A 221 14.31 -13.39 -25.48
C LEU A 221 14.28 -14.91 -25.28
N VAL A 222 13.66 -15.65 -26.20
CA VAL A 222 13.69 -17.13 -26.16
C VAL A 222 15.09 -17.64 -26.49
N ARG A 223 15.77 -17.08 -27.49
CA ARG A 223 17.14 -17.49 -27.85
C ARG A 223 18.16 -17.21 -26.76
N SER A 224 18.12 -16.05 -26.10
CA SER A 224 19.09 -15.72 -25.05
C SER A 224 19.00 -16.70 -23.88
N GLY A 225 17.80 -16.95 -23.36
CA GLY A 225 17.58 -17.91 -22.26
C GLY A 225 17.86 -19.37 -22.64
N LEU A 226 17.78 -19.74 -23.92
CA LEU A 226 18.24 -21.05 -24.41
C LEU A 226 19.78 -21.11 -24.57
N GLN A 227 20.42 -20.03 -25.00
CA GLN A 227 21.87 -19.96 -25.21
C GLN A 227 22.66 -19.93 -23.89
N GLU A 228 22.16 -19.26 -22.86
CA GLU A 228 22.74 -19.29 -21.51
C GLU A 228 22.79 -20.73 -20.96
N ARG A 229 21.65 -21.43 -20.95
CA ARG A 229 21.56 -22.85 -20.54
C ARG A 229 22.36 -23.81 -21.43
N ALA A 230 22.56 -23.45 -22.70
CA ALA A 230 23.41 -24.20 -23.62
C ALA A 230 24.91 -23.98 -23.34
N ALA A 231 25.32 -22.83 -22.80
CA ALA A 231 26.68 -22.58 -22.37
C ALA A 231 27.01 -23.40 -21.10
N ASP A 232 26.14 -23.34 -20.08
CA ASP A 232 26.27 -24.14 -18.85
C ASP A 232 26.47 -25.64 -19.16
N SER A 233 25.59 -26.19 -20.01
CA SER A 233 25.63 -27.61 -20.40
C SER A 233 26.65 -27.95 -21.51
N ALA A 234 27.30 -26.97 -22.13
CA ALA A 234 28.47 -27.20 -22.98
C ALA A 234 29.73 -27.44 -22.12
N GLN A 235 29.79 -26.82 -20.93
CA GLN A 235 30.91 -26.95 -20.01
C GLN A 235 31.02 -28.37 -19.42
N GLU A 236 29.88 -29.06 -19.24
CA GLU A 236 29.84 -30.50 -18.91
C GLU A 236 30.22 -31.41 -20.09
N ARG A 237 29.81 -31.05 -21.32
CA ARG A 237 30.01 -31.87 -22.53
C ARG A 237 31.42 -31.83 -23.10
N ALA A 238 32.30 -30.97 -22.58
CA ALA A 238 33.71 -30.90 -22.96
C ALA A 238 34.49 -32.22 -22.72
N ALA A 239 33.95 -33.13 -21.89
CA ALA A 239 34.57 -34.42 -21.57
C ALA A 239 34.52 -35.47 -22.71
N ASP A 240 33.62 -35.36 -23.69
CA ASP A 240 33.35 -36.45 -24.66
C ASP A 240 33.59 -36.05 -26.13
N GLY A 241 34.82 -35.59 -26.40
CA GLY A 241 35.23 -35.09 -27.72
C GLY A 241 35.23 -36.12 -28.87
N ALA A 242 35.00 -37.40 -28.59
CA ALA A 242 34.96 -38.46 -29.60
C ALA A 242 33.60 -38.55 -30.33
N ALA A 243 32.50 -38.29 -29.64
CA ALA A 243 31.15 -38.42 -30.20
C ALA A 243 30.84 -37.33 -31.25
N ALA A 244 31.28 -36.10 -31.02
CA ALA A 244 30.99 -34.96 -31.90
C ALA A 244 31.51 -35.16 -33.33
N LYS A 245 32.76 -35.65 -33.50
CA LYS A 245 33.37 -35.88 -34.81
C LYS A 245 32.68 -36.98 -35.63
N ARG A 246 31.94 -37.90 -35.01
CA ARG A 246 31.16 -38.95 -35.71
C ARG A 246 29.77 -38.49 -36.18
N ARG A 247 29.27 -37.34 -35.75
CA ARG A 247 28.00 -36.77 -36.27
C ARG A 247 28.18 -35.91 -37.52
N ALA A 248 29.33 -35.24 -37.66
CA ALA A 248 29.61 -34.28 -38.74
C ALA A 248 29.76 -34.89 -40.16
N SER A 249 29.64 -36.22 -40.31
CA SER A 249 29.73 -36.92 -41.61
C SER A 249 28.39 -37.41 -42.16
N ARG A 250 27.27 -37.14 -41.47
CA ARG A 250 25.92 -37.46 -41.96
C ARG A 250 25.32 -36.23 -42.63
N ALA A 251 24.66 -36.41 -43.78
CA ALA A 251 23.86 -35.37 -44.38
C ALA A 251 22.70 -34.99 -43.44
N GLU A 252 22.62 -33.71 -43.07
CA GLU A 252 21.63 -33.20 -42.11
C GLU A 252 20.26 -33.09 -42.76
N THR A 253 19.21 -33.53 -42.06
CA THR A 253 17.83 -33.39 -42.53
C THR A 253 17.33 -31.95 -42.41
N PRO A 254 16.33 -31.52 -43.19
CA PRO A 254 15.74 -30.18 -43.05
C PRO A 254 15.26 -29.85 -41.63
N HIS A 255 14.76 -30.85 -40.88
CA HIS A 255 14.38 -30.68 -39.47
C HIS A 255 15.60 -30.43 -38.56
N GLU A 256 16.72 -31.14 -38.76
CA GLU A 256 17.96 -30.91 -38.00
C GLU A 256 18.56 -29.53 -38.32
N LEU A 257 18.48 -29.08 -39.58
CA LEU A 257 18.85 -27.73 -40.01
C LEU A 257 17.99 -26.66 -39.33
N TRP A 258 16.66 -26.84 -39.28
CA TRP A 258 15.73 -25.93 -38.60
C TRP A 258 15.93 -25.90 -37.08
N LEU A 259 16.08 -27.05 -36.43
CA LEU A 259 16.36 -27.14 -34.99
C LEU A 259 17.69 -26.47 -34.61
N ARG A 260 18.73 -26.59 -35.46
CA ARG A 260 19.96 -25.82 -35.28
C ARG A 260 19.73 -24.32 -35.50
N ALA A 261 18.98 -23.94 -36.53
CA ALA A 261 18.68 -22.54 -36.84
C ALA A 261 17.84 -21.85 -35.74
N LEU A 262 16.97 -22.56 -35.03
CA LEU A 262 16.23 -22.04 -33.85
C LEU A 262 17.14 -21.70 -32.65
N LEU A 263 18.34 -22.28 -32.60
CA LEU A 263 19.36 -22.03 -31.57
C LEU A 263 20.47 -21.08 -32.04
N ALA A 264 20.62 -20.87 -33.36
CA ALA A 264 21.61 -19.97 -33.94
C ALA A 264 21.30 -18.49 -33.62
N PRO A 265 22.31 -17.59 -33.51
CA PRO A 265 22.09 -16.17 -33.20
C PRO A 265 21.34 -15.37 -34.28
N ASP A 266 21.41 -15.77 -35.56
CA ASP A 266 20.80 -15.06 -36.68
C ASP A 266 19.48 -15.67 -37.16
N GLY A 267 19.24 -16.96 -36.87
CA GLY A 267 18.06 -17.72 -37.27
C GLY A 267 18.09 -18.28 -38.68
N ARG A 268 19.21 -18.19 -39.41
CA ARG A 268 19.23 -18.44 -40.87
C ARG A 268 19.38 -19.92 -41.21
N LEU A 269 18.65 -20.35 -42.24
CA LEU A 269 18.82 -21.67 -42.86
C LEU A 269 19.68 -21.54 -44.13
N ALA A 270 20.43 -22.59 -44.44
CA ALA A 270 21.13 -22.72 -45.72
C ALA A 270 20.25 -23.51 -46.69
N GLY A 271 19.69 -22.84 -47.69
CA GLY A 271 18.84 -23.43 -48.72
C GLY A 271 18.10 -22.38 -49.53
N SER A 272 17.68 -22.72 -50.75
CA SER A 272 16.72 -21.90 -51.50
C SER A 272 15.33 -22.00 -50.88
N ARG A 273 14.50 -20.98 -51.10
CA ARG A 273 13.10 -20.94 -50.64
C ARG A 273 12.31 -22.19 -51.01
N ASP A 274 12.42 -22.62 -52.27
CA ASP A 274 11.69 -23.79 -52.82
C ASP A 274 12.06 -25.11 -52.12
N ALA A 275 13.30 -25.23 -51.62
CA ALA A 275 13.76 -26.42 -50.91
C ALA A 275 13.29 -26.48 -49.44
N LEU A 276 12.77 -25.36 -48.90
CA LEU A 276 12.38 -25.22 -47.49
C LEU A 276 10.85 -25.05 -47.30
N GLU A 277 10.09 -24.70 -48.34
CA GLU A 277 8.63 -24.57 -48.27
C GLU A 277 7.89 -25.85 -47.77
N PRO A 278 8.30 -27.09 -48.11
CA PRO A 278 7.66 -28.29 -47.54
C PRO A 278 7.78 -28.36 -46.01
N LEU A 279 8.97 -28.04 -45.48
CA LEU A 279 9.20 -28.00 -44.03
C LEU A 279 8.41 -26.86 -43.37
N ALA A 280 8.31 -25.70 -44.04
CA ALA A 280 7.48 -24.60 -43.56
C ALA A 280 5.99 -25.00 -43.53
N ALA A 281 5.50 -25.80 -44.48
CA ALA A 281 4.14 -26.34 -44.46
C ALA A 281 3.89 -27.29 -43.29
N GLU A 282 4.81 -28.21 -43.02
CA GLU A 282 4.70 -29.14 -41.88
C GLU A 282 4.73 -28.41 -40.53
N VAL A 283 5.59 -27.41 -40.35
CA VAL A 283 5.65 -26.57 -39.13
C VAL A 283 4.35 -25.79 -38.93
N ARG A 284 3.72 -25.28 -39.99
CA ARG A 284 2.42 -24.60 -39.93
C ARG A 284 1.29 -25.52 -39.46
N GLU A 285 1.18 -26.75 -39.99
CA GLU A 285 0.18 -27.72 -39.50
C GLU A 285 0.47 -28.24 -38.08
N TRP A 286 1.74 -28.34 -37.66
CA TRP A 286 2.09 -28.72 -36.29
C TRP A 286 1.70 -27.66 -35.24
N ARG A 287 1.87 -26.36 -35.55
CA ARG A 287 1.49 -25.24 -34.65
C ARG A 287 -0.03 -25.12 -34.46
N ARG A 288 -0.78 -25.38 -35.54
CA ARG A 288 -2.22 -25.14 -35.68
C ARG A 288 -3.10 -25.49 -34.47
N PRO A 289 -2.98 -26.63 -33.76
CA PRO A 289 -3.88 -26.95 -32.65
C PRO A 289 -3.74 -26.00 -31.45
N VAL A 290 -2.54 -25.44 -31.22
CA VAL A 290 -2.30 -24.48 -30.14
C VAL A 290 -2.89 -23.11 -30.51
N GLU A 291 -2.85 -22.75 -31.78
CA GLU A 291 -3.39 -21.49 -32.31
C GLU A 291 -4.93 -21.53 -32.38
N GLU A 292 -5.51 -22.66 -32.77
CA GLU A 292 -6.96 -22.93 -32.67
C GLU A 292 -7.47 -22.83 -31.21
N LEU A 293 -6.68 -23.27 -30.22
CA LEU A 293 -6.99 -23.08 -28.80
C LEU A 293 -6.79 -21.64 -28.33
N ALA A 294 -5.76 -20.95 -28.82
CA ALA A 294 -5.43 -19.58 -28.43
C ALA A 294 -6.46 -18.55 -28.93
N GLY A 295 -6.96 -18.74 -30.15
CA GLY A 295 -8.06 -17.97 -30.73
C GLY A 295 -9.46 -18.44 -30.32
N ALA A 296 -9.59 -19.46 -29.46
CA ALA A 296 -10.89 -20.00 -29.09
C ALA A 296 -11.72 -19.00 -28.25
N PRO A 297 -12.98 -18.70 -28.65
CA PRO A 297 -13.83 -17.74 -27.94
C PRO A 297 -14.52 -18.33 -26.68
N PHE A 298 -14.03 -19.46 -26.15
CA PHE A 298 -14.60 -20.16 -24.99
C PHE A 298 -13.52 -20.60 -24.00
N ARG A 299 -13.92 -20.89 -22.76
CA ARG A 299 -13.11 -21.52 -21.70
C ARG A 299 -13.86 -22.70 -21.08
N LEU A 300 -13.11 -23.71 -20.62
CA LEU A 300 -13.63 -24.86 -19.87
C LEU A 300 -13.66 -24.57 -18.36
N CYS A 301 -14.71 -25.01 -17.68
CA CYS A 301 -14.90 -24.81 -16.24
C CYS A 301 -15.32 -26.10 -15.52
N PHE A 302 -14.97 -26.19 -14.23
CA PHE A 302 -15.27 -27.31 -13.34
C PHE A 302 -16.13 -26.84 -12.16
N ARG A 303 -17.13 -27.63 -11.74
CA ARG A 303 -18.00 -27.32 -10.60
C ARG A 303 -18.17 -28.52 -9.68
N LEU A 304 -17.81 -28.38 -8.41
CA LEU A 304 -18.13 -29.37 -7.38
C LEU A 304 -19.53 -29.15 -6.82
N GLU A 305 -20.30 -30.23 -6.70
CA GLU A 305 -21.70 -30.24 -6.26
C GLU A 305 -21.89 -31.26 -5.11
N GLU A 306 -22.75 -30.89 -4.16
CA GLU A 306 -23.04 -31.63 -2.94
C GLU A 306 -24.02 -32.80 -3.20
N PRO A 307 -23.96 -33.90 -2.44
CA PRO A 307 -25.02 -34.91 -2.39
C PRO A 307 -26.36 -34.27 -1.99
N PRO A 308 -27.49 -34.70 -2.59
CA PRO A 308 -28.81 -34.28 -2.12
C PRO A 308 -29.08 -34.78 -0.69
N ALA A 309 -30.04 -34.14 -0.01
CA ALA A 309 -30.60 -34.72 1.19
C ALA A 309 -31.35 -36.02 0.84
N PRO A 310 -31.37 -37.04 1.72
CA PRO A 310 -32.39 -38.06 1.64
C PRO A 310 -33.75 -37.36 1.85
N GLU A 311 -34.74 -37.74 1.05
CA GLU A 311 -36.07 -37.16 1.16
C GLU A 311 -36.71 -37.63 2.48
N GLU A 312 -37.29 -36.71 3.24
CA GLU A 312 -38.09 -37.06 4.41
C GLU A 312 -39.41 -37.68 3.91
N THR A 313 -39.43 -39.00 3.75
CA THR A 313 -40.65 -39.77 3.44
C THR A 313 -41.63 -39.66 4.59
N GLY A 314 -42.52 -38.67 4.51
CA GLY A 314 -43.62 -38.48 5.43
C GLY A 314 -44.69 -39.55 5.24
N ASP A 315 -44.49 -40.73 5.85
CA ASP A 315 -45.54 -41.47 6.55
C ASP A 315 -44.99 -42.74 7.24
N GLY A 316 -44.87 -42.69 8.58
CA GLY A 316 -45.08 -43.82 9.52
C GLY A 316 -44.14 -45.03 9.53
N GLU A 317 -43.56 -45.46 8.41
CA GLU A 317 -42.80 -46.72 8.34
C GLU A 317 -41.34 -46.56 8.83
N PRO A 318 -40.77 -47.58 9.50
CA PRO A 318 -39.35 -47.56 9.85
C PRO A 318 -38.50 -47.59 8.57
N PRO A 319 -37.40 -46.81 8.49
CA PRO A 319 -36.63 -46.68 7.26
C PRO A 319 -36.10 -48.04 6.81
N ALA A 320 -36.45 -48.42 5.58
CA ALA A 320 -35.82 -49.54 4.88
C ALA A 320 -34.30 -49.34 4.83
N ALA A 321 -33.55 -50.44 4.67
CA ALA A 321 -32.10 -50.46 4.80
C ALA A 321 -31.43 -49.30 4.06
N ALA A 322 -30.67 -48.49 4.80
CA ALA A 322 -30.23 -47.15 4.38
C ALA A 322 -29.67 -47.14 2.94
N GLU A 323 -30.25 -46.28 2.10
CA GLU A 323 -29.73 -46.05 0.75
C GLU A 323 -28.26 -45.62 0.83
N PRO A 324 -27.39 -46.12 -0.07
CA PRO A 324 -25.99 -45.73 -0.07
C PRO A 324 -25.87 -44.21 -0.32
N GLU A 325 -25.13 -43.52 0.55
CA GLU A 325 -24.94 -42.06 0.46
C GLU A 325 -24.50 -41.67 -0.96
N GLN A 326 -25.29 -40.81 -1.61
CA GLN A 326 -25.00 -40.39 -2.98
C GLN A 326 -23.63 -39.67 -3.03
N PRO A 327 -22.78 -39.93 -4.03
CA PRO A 327 -21.47 -39.31 -4.11
C PRO A 327 -21.56 -37.83 -4.50
N TRP A 328 -20.55 -37.07 -4.11
CA TRP A 328 -20.30 -35.71 -4.59
C TRP A 328 -20.05 -35.74 -6.10
N ARG A 329 -20.40 -34.68 -6.84
CA ARG A 329 -20.26 -34.65 -8.31
C ARG A 329 -19.43 -33.47 -8.80
N LEU A 330 -18.47 -33.74 -9.68
CA LEU A 330 -17.67 -32.72 -10.37
C LEU A 330 -18.17 -32.58 -11.82
N ARG A 331 -18.90 -31.51 -12.15
CA ARG A 331 -19.45 -31.23 -13.50
C ARG A 331 -18.53 -30.38 -14.37
N TYR A 332 -18.59 -30.58 -15.69
CA TYR A 332 -17.86 -29.81 -16.71
C TYR A 332 -18.78 -28.85 -17.47
N LEU A 333 -18.31 -27.62 -17.68
CA LEU A 333 -19.06 -26.51 -18.31
C LEU A 333 -18.19 -25.81 -19.36
N LEU A 334 -18.80 -25.18 -20.38
CA LEU A 334 -18.16 -24.15 -21.20
C LEU A 334 -18.70 -22.75 -20.88
N GLN A 335 -17.82 -21.76 -20.98
CA GLN A 335 -18.09 -20.35 -20.78
C GLN A 335 -17.58 -19.55 -21.99
N PRO A 336 -18.39 -18.71 -22.67
CA PRO A 336 -17.86 -17.77 -23.65
C PRO A 336 -16.91 -16.76 -23.01
N VAL A 337 -15.84 -16.38 -23.70
CA VAL A 337 -14.97 -15.26 -23.28
C VAL A 337 -15.72 -13.92 -23.25
N PRO A 338 -16.54 -13.54 -24.27
CA PRO A 338 -17.25 -12.25 -24.24
C PRO A 338 -18.51 -12.21 -23.36
N ASP A 339 -19.03 -13.35 -22.91
CA ASP A 339 -20.13 -13.43 -21.94
C ASP A 339 -19.73 -14.32 -20.76
N PRO A 340 -19.11 -13.76 -19.72
CA PRO A 340 -18.70 -14.53 -18.55
C PRO A 340 -19.86 -14.96 -17.65
N SER A 341 -21.11 -14.54 -17.94
CA SER A 341 -22.30 -14.96 -17.18
C SER A 341 -22.87 -16.29 -17.66
N LEU A 342 -22.73 -16.59 -18.96
CA LEU A 342 -23.24 -17.82 -19.57
C LEU A 342 -22.36 -19.03 -19.24
N LEU A 343 -22.94 -20.04 -18.58
CA LEU A 343 -22.31 -21.32 -18.28
C LEU A 343 -23.13 -22.47 -18.89
N VAL A 344 -22.59 -23.12 -19.91
CA VAL A 344 -23.24 -24.20 -20.68
C VAL A 344 -22.73 -25.56 -20.21
N PRO A 345 -23.56 -26.45 -19.63
CA PRO A 345 -23.12 -27.81 -19.28
C PRO A 345 -22.71 -28.62 -20.51
N MET A 346 -21.62 -29.39 -20.41
CA MET A 346 -21.12 -30.19 -21.55
C MET A 346 -22.17 -31.17 -22.11
N GLU A 347 -23.06 -31.68 -21.25
CA GLU A 347 -24.24 -32.48 -21.62
C GLU A 347 -25.08 -31.82 -22.74
N GLN A 348 -25.14 -30.48 -22.78
CA GLN A 348 -25.86 -29.68 -23.77
C GLN A 348 -25.01 -29.26 -24.98
N VAL A 349 -23.68 -29.43 -24.92
CA VAL A 349 -22.72 -29.06 -25.99
C VAL A 349 -22.54 -30.21 -27.00
N TRP A 350 -22.53 -31.47 -26.54
CA TRP A 350 -22.36 -32.63 -27.42
C TRP A 350 -23.46 -32.80 -28.50
N PRO A 351 -24.76 -32.56 -28.24
CA PRO A 351 -25.81 -32.75 -29.25
C PRO A 351 -25.80 -31.64 -30.31
N ALA A 352 -25.44 -32.00 -31.56
CA ALA A 352 -25.32 -31.06 -32.68
C ALA A 352 -26.59 -30.27 -33.09
N ARG A 353 -27.75 -30.58 -32.48
CA ARG A 353 -29.02 -29.86 -32.68
C ARG A 353 -29.39 -28.92 -31.51
N SER A 354 -28.62 -28.86 -30.43
CA SER A 354 -28.97 -28.02 -29.28
C SER A 354 -28.88 -26.52 -29.60
N ARG A 355 -29.72 -25.71 -28.94
CA ARG A 355 -29.69 -24.24 -29.06
C ARG A 355 -28.37 -23.68 -28.55
N GLN A 356 -27.82 -24.29 -27.50
CA GLN A 356 -26.60 -23.90 -26.82
C GLN A 356 -25.36 -24.18 -27.66
N ALA A 357 -25.25 -25.35 -28.31
CA ALA A 357 -24.15 -25.64 -29.23
C ALA A 357 -24.15 -24.72 -30.44
N ARG A 358 -25.33 -24.32 -30.95
CA ARG A 358 -25.46 -23.32 -32.02
C ARG A 358 -25.05 -21.91 -31.58
N LEU A 359 -25.43 -21.51 -30.36
CA LEU A 359 -25.05 -20.21 -29.79
C LEU A 359 -23.53 -20.12 -29.59
N LEU A 360 -22.90 -21.18 -29.07
CA LEU A 360 -21.44 -21.26 -28.99
C LEU A 360 -20.80 -21.23 -30.39
N ALA A 361 -21.27 -22.05 -31.34
CA ALA A 361 -20.71 -22.10 -32.70
C ALA A 361 -20.83 -20.76 -33.46
N ALA A 362 -21.78 -19.89 -33.10
CA ALA A 362 -21.90 -18.55 -33.68
C ALA A 362 -20.69 -17.63 -33.39
N HIS A 363 -19.84 -17.96 -32.41
CA HIS A 363 -18.58 -17.25 -32.16
C HIS A 363 -17.41 -17.70 -33.06
N GLY A 364 -17.61 -18.63 -34.01
CA GLY A 364 -16.64 -18.94 -35.06
C GLY A 364 -15.73 -20.17 -34.84
N SER A 365 -15.97 -20.99 -33.83
CA SER A 365 -15.21 -22.22 -33.55
C SER A 365 -16.11 -23.37 -33.10
N ASP A 366 -15.73 -24.63 -33.36
CA ASP A 366 -16.48 -25.79 -32.86
C ASP A 366 -16.19 -26.02 -31.36
N PRO A 367 -17.18 -25.81 -30.47
CA PRO A 367 -16.97 -25.93 -29.02
C PRO A 367 -16.64 -27.37 -28.58
N ARG A 368 -16.97 -28.39 -29.40
CA ARG A 368 -16.73 -29.81 -29.08
C ARG A 368 -15.29 -30.21 -29.35
N ARG A 369 -14.71 -29.73 -30.47
CA ARG A 369 -13.27 -29.87 -30.77
C ARG A 369 -12.45 -29.20 -29.66
N TYR A 370 -12.78 -27.96 -29.33
CA TYR A 370 -12.19 -27.23 -28.21
C TYR A 370 -12.28 -28.02 -26.89
N ALA A 371 -13.48 -28.47 -26.50
CA ALA A 371 -13.69 -29.11 -25.21
C ALA A 371 -12.95 -30.46 -25.06
N LEU A 372 -12.85 -31.26 -26.13
CA LEU A 372 -12.07 -32.51 -26.09
C LEU A 372 -10.57 -32.23 -25.88
N THR A 373 -10.01 -31.25 -26.59
CA THR A 373 -8.60 -30.87 -26.43
C THR A 373 -8.33 -30.26 -25.05
N ALA A 374 -9.25 -29.43 -24.52
CA ALA A 374 -9.15 -28.83 -23.19
C ALA A 374 -9.27 -29.87 -22.05
N LEU A 375 -10.22 -30.81 -22.14
CA LEU A 375 -10.34 -31.90 -21.16
C LEU A 375 -9.11 -32.82 -21.19
N GLY A 376 -8.54 -33.09 -22.36
CA GLY A 376 -7.30 -33.86 -22.53
C GLY A 376 -6.05 -33.19 -21.91
N GLN A 377 -6.10 -31.89 -21.63
CA GLN A 377 -5.10 -31.19 -20.82
C GLN A 377 -5.43 -31.30 -19.32
N ALA A 378 -6.68 -31.02 -18.93
CA ALA A 378 -7.12 -31.06 -17.53
C ALA A 378 -6.96 -32.44 -16.86
N ALA A 379 -7.14 -33.53 -17.63
CA ALA A 379 -6.95 -34.90 -17.15
C ALA A 379 -5.53 -35.22 -16.66
N ARG A 380 -4.53 -34.40 -17.03
CA ARG A 380 -3.14 -34.52 -16.52
C ARG A 380 -2.94 -33.93 -15.13
N LEU A 381 -3.90 -33.15 -14.64
CA LEU A 381 -3.84 -32.42 -13.36
C LEU A 381 -4.77 -33.04 -12.31
N VAL A 382 -5.91 -33.58 -12.73
CA VAL A 382 -6.89 -34.24 -11.85
C VAL A 382 -7.20 -35.64 -12.42
N PRO A 383 -6.71 -36.73 -11.80
CA PRO A 383 -6.95 -38.10 -12.29
C PRO A 383 -8.42 -38.46 -12.44
N ASP A 384 -9.29 -37.91 -11.59
CA ASP A 384 -10.75 -38.11 -11.65
C ASP A 384 -11.37 -37.57 -12.95
N VAL A 385 -10.70 -36.64 -13.65
CA VAL A 385 -11.12 -36.13 -14.97
C VAL A 385 -10.72 -37.09 -16.11
N GLU A 386 -9.62 -37.83 -15.96
CA GLU A 386 -9.23 -38.87 -16.92
C GLU A 386 -10.25 -40.02 -16.95
N ALA A 387 -10.79 -40.40 -15.77
CA ALA A 387 -11.89 -41.35 -15.68
C ALA A 387 -13.16 -40.84 -16.40
N GLY A 388 -13.43 -39.53 -16.35
CA GLY A 388 -14.54 -38.90 -17.08
C GLY A 388 -14.38 -38.95 -18.61
N LEU A 389 -13.16 -38.79 -19.12
CA LEU A 389 -12.85 -38.82 -20.57
C LEU A 389 -13.11 -40.18 -21.25
N ARG A 390 -13.20 -41.27 -20.49
CA ARG A 390 -13.49 -42.62 -21.01
C ARG A 390 -14.97 -42.80 -21.41
N GLN A 391 -15.82 -41.80 -21.16
CA GLN A 391 -17.24 -41.79 -21.53
C GLN A 391 -17.45 -41.22 -22.95
N PRO A 392 -18.43 -41.69 -23.75
CA PRO A 392 -18.69 -41.15 -25.10
C PRO A 392 -19.12 -39.67 -25.18
N ARG A 393 -19.47 -39.06 -24.03
CA ARG A 393 -19.92 -37.67 -23.88
C ARG A 393 -19.47 -37.13 -22.51
N PRO A 394 -18.17 -36.81 -22.31
CA PRO A 394 -17.67 -36.45 -21.00
C PRO A 394 -18.36 -35.20 -20.46
N ALA A 395 -18.86 -35.30 -19.22
CA ALA A 395 -19.68 -34.28 -18.58
C ALA A 395 -19.39 -34.08 -17.08
N GLY A 396 -18.69 -35.03 -16.47
CA GLY A 396 -18.30 -34.98 -15.06
C GLY A 396 -17.83 -36.32 -14.52
N CYS A 397 -17.42 -36.32 -13.26
CA CYS A 397 -17.07 -37.50 -12.46
C CYS A 397 -17.66 -37.40 -11.04
N ALA A 398 -17.48 -38.43 -10.23
CA ALA A 398 -18.06 -38.56 -8.89
C ALA A 398 -16.96 -38.80 -7.83
N LEU A 399 -17.18 -38.33 -6.60
CA LEU A 399 -16.22 -38.34 -5.49
C LEU A 399 -16.90 -38.75 -4.18
N ASP A 400 -16.17 -39.37 -3.26
CA ASP A 400 -16.64 -39.63 -1.88
C ASP A 400 -16.39 -38.41 -0.97
N ALA A 401 -16.75 -38.49 0.32
CA ALA A 401 -16.49 -37.42 1.28
C ALA A 401 -14.98 -37.10 1.45
N THR A 402 -14.10 -38.10 1.29
CA THR A 402 -12.64 -37.95 1.35
C THR A 402 -12.10 -37.28 0.08
N GLY A 403 -12.55 -37.72 -1.09
CA GLY A 403 -12.21 -37.13 -2.39
C GLY A 403 -12.74 -35.71 -2.55
N ALA A 404 -13.93 -35.41 -2.04
CA ALA A 404 -14.47 -34.06 -1.97
C ALA A 404 -13.62 -33.16 -1.07
N TYR A 405 -13.20 -33.64 0.11
CA TYR A 405 -12.26 -32.91 0.97
C TYR A 405 -10.93 -32.65 0.24
N ARG A 406 -10.33 -33.66 -0.41
CA ARG A 406 -9.09 -33.49 -1.19
C ARG A 406 -9.25 -32.50 -2.34
N PHE A 407 -10.38 -32.53 -3.06
CA PHE A 407 -10.65 -31.56 -4.13
C PHE A 407 -10.72 -30.13 -3.59
N LEU A 408 -11.32 -29.95 -2.41
CA LEU A 408 -11.45 -28.67 -1.70
C LEU A 408 -10.14 -28.15 -1.10
N THR A 409 -9.15 -29.01 -0.84
CA THR A 409 -7.84 -28.63 -0.25
C THR A 409 -6.67 -28.60 -1.24
N GLU A 410 -6.71 -29.38 -2.32
CA GLU A 410 -5.56 -29.61 -3.22
C GLU A 410 -5.89 -29.33 -4.70
N HIS A 411 -6.84 -30.07 -5.29
CA HIS A 411 -7.02 -30.08 -6.76
C HIS A 411 -7.56 -28.77 -7.35
N ALA A 412 -8.33 -27.99 -6.58
CA ALA A 412 -8.99 -26.79 -7.10
C ALA A 412 -8.00 -25.73 -7.63
N LEU A 413 -6.88 -25.50 -6.95
CA LEU A 413 -5.90 -24.46 -7.31
C LEU A 413 -5.17 -24.79 -8.62
N ALA A 414 -4.70 -26.03 -8.77
CA ALA A 414 -3.93 -26.47 -9.94
C ALA A 414 -4.72 -26.38 -11.26
N LEU A 415 -6.05 -26.50 -11.21
CA LEU A 415 -6.91 -26.28 -12.38
C LEU A 415 -7.00 -24.80 -12.78
N GLU A 416 -6.99 -23.88 -11.82
CA GLU A 416 -7.06 -22.44 -12.11
C GLU A 416 -5.74 -21.89 -12.67
N GLU A 417 -4.60 -22.37 -12.16
CA GLU A 417 -3.26 -22.06 -12.71
C GLU A 417 -3.10 -22.52 -14.17
N ALA A 418 -3.74 -23.63 -14.55
CA ALA A 418 -3.76 -24.12 -15.93
C ALA A 418 -4.71 -23.34 -16.86
N GLY A 419 -5.40 -22.31 -16.36
CA GLY A 419 -6.29 -21.45 -17.14
C GLY A 419 -7.74 -21.95 -17.26
N PHE A 420 -8.12 -23.00 -16.51
CA PHE A 420 -9.52 -23.39 -16.32
C PHE A 420 -10.16 -22.53 -15.22
N ARG A 421 -11.49 -22.62 -15.08
CA ARG A 421 -12.23 -21.94 -14.00
C ARG A 421 -12.85 -22.96 -13.05
N VAL A 422 -12.70 -22.81 -11.74
CA VAL A 422 -13.31 -23.71 -10.75
C VAL A 422 -14.50 -23.04 -10.05
N MET A 423 -15.46 -23.85 -9.59
CA MET A 423 -16.63 -23.42 -8.81
C MET A 423 -16.81 -24.36 -7.62
N LEU A 424 -16.80 -23.81 -6.41
CA LEU A 424 -16.87 -24.55 -5.15
C LEU A 424 -18.19 -24.27 -4.38
N PRO A 425 -18.60 -25.15 -3.44
CA PRO A 425 -19.79 -24.98 -2.62
C PRO A 425 -19.84 -23.68 -1.80
N ALA A 426 -21.06 -23.20 -1.57
CA ALA A 426 -21.31 -21.91 -0.93
C ALA A 426 -20.99 -21.88 0.58
N TRP A 427 -20.98 -23.03 1.27
CA TRP A 427 -20.65 -23.10 2.70
C TRP A 427 -19.13 -23.05 2.96
N TRP A 428 -18.33 -23.67 2.06
CA TRP A 428 -16.86 -23.63 2.09
C TRP A 428 -16.36 -22.20 1.82
N THR A 429 -16.83 -21.59 0.73
CA THR A 429 -16.41 -20.25 0.27
C THR A 429 -16.85 -19.10 1.17
N ARG A 430 -17.82 -19.30 2.08
CA ARG A 430 -18.33 -18.26 3.00
C ARG A 430 -17.72 -18.30 4.41
N GLY A 431 -16.71 -19.14 4.66
CA GLY A 431 -15.97 -19.18 5.94
C GLY A 431 -16.76 -19.69 7.17
N ARG A 432 -18.05 -20.03 7.02
CA ARG A 432 -18.93 -20.51 8.11
C ARG A 432 -18.71 -21.98 8.49
N ALA A 433 -17.82 -22.70 7.80
CA ALA A 433 -17.60 -24.14 7.96
C ALA A 433 -17.03 -24.59 9.34
N ARG A 434 -16.63 -23.65 10.20
CA ARG A 434 -16.16 -23.89 11.57
C ARG A 434 -17.17 -23.39 12.61
N ALA A 435 -18.20 -24.17 12.90
CA ALA A 435 -19.09 -23.90 14.02
C ALA A 435 -18.33 -24.09 15.35
N ARG A 436 -17.98 -22.99 16.02
CA ARG A 436 -17.22 -23.02 17.28
C ARG A 436 -18.14 -23.22 18.49
N LEU A 437 -17.62 -23.92 19.49
CA LEU A 437 -18.26 -24.17 20.79
C LEU A 437 -17.93 -23.02 21.76
N ASN A 438 -18.96 -22.40 22.33
CA ASN A 438 -18.92 -21.12 23.04
C ASN A 438 -19.49 -21.22 24.47
N LEU A 439 -19.13 -20.27 25.33
CA LEU A 439 -19.69 -20.06 26.68
C LEU A 439 -20.39 -18.70 26.78
N ARG A 440 -21.56 -18.61 27.42
CA ARG A 440 -22.32 -17.35 27.62
C ARG A 440 -22.65 -17.14 29.09
N GLY A 441 -22.58 -15.90 29.56
CA GLY A 441 -22.98 -15.51 30.93
C GLY A 441 -24.42 -14.99 31.02
N ARG A 442 -25.05 -15.07 32.19
CA ARG A 442 -26.38 -14.47 32.50
C ARG A 442 -26.32 -13.64 33.78
N VAL A 443 -26.94 -12.46 33.77
CA VAL A 443 -26.89 -11.48 34.89
C VAL A 443 -28.25 -10.90 35.25
N SER A 444 -28.55 -10.94 36.55
CA SER A 444 -29.73 -10.31 37.18
C SER A 444 -29.30 -9.25 38.20
N GLY A 445 -29.74 -8.00 38.00
CA GLY A 445 -29.60 -6.92 38.99
C GLY A 445 -30.84 -6.77 39.85
N ALA A 446 -30.69 -6.75 41.19
CA ALA A 446 -31.79 -6.45 42.10
C ALA A 446 -32.12 -4.94 42.04
N GLY A 447 -33.40 -4.59 41.81
CA GLY A 447 -33.82 -3.21 41.56
C GLY A 447 -35.07 -2.81 42.33
N SER A 448 -34.90 -2.29 43.54
CA SER A 448 -35.96 -1.62 44.30
C SER A 448 -35.35 -0.71 45.38
N GLY A 449 -35.72 0.58 45.43
CA GLY A 449 -35.40 1.44 46.58
C GLY A 449 -34.80 2.82 46.31
N ARG A 450 -35.63 3.76 45.83
CA ARG A 450 -35.75 5.14 46.33
C ARG A 450 -34.52 6.07 46.48
N SER A 451 -33.32 5.73 45.99
CA SER A 451 -32.12 6.60 46.03
C SER A 451 -31.68 7.06 44.62
N ALA A 452 -32.54 7.81 43.94
CA ALA A 452 -32.35 8.18 42.53
C ALA A 452 -31.46 9.42 42.28
N ARG A 453 -30.73 9.92 43.30
CA ARG A 453 -29.83 11.09 43.18
C ARG A 453 -28.34 10.76 43.13
N ASN A 454 -27.93 9.57 43.59
CA ASN A 454 -26.55 9.09 43.46
C ASN A 454 -26.55 7.91 42.48
N GLY A 455 -25.86 8.05 41.34
CA GLY A 455 -25.93 7.11 40.23
C GLY A 455 -25.37 5.70 40.55
N PHE A 456 -25.84 4.70 39.81
CA PHE A 456 -25.29 3.33 39.89
C PHE A 456 -23.86 3.31 39.33
N THR A 457 -22.87 3.12 40.19
CA THR A 457 -21.45 3.07 39.81
C THR A 457 -20.98 1.65 39.47
N LEU A 458 -19.82 1.55 38.81
CA LEU A 458 -19.14 0.29 38.49
C LEU A 458 -18.77 -0.59 39.71
N GLU A 459 -18.86 -0.04 40.93
CA GLU A 459 -18.59 -0.73 42.19
C GLU A 459 -19.78 -1.55 42.71
N SER A 460 -20.98 -1.34 42.16
CA SER A 460 -22.20 -2.03 42.60
C SER A 460 -22.17 -3.54 42.28
N LEU A 461 -22.72 -4.36 43.19
CA LEU A 461 -22.68 -5.84 43.08
C LEU A 461 -23.90 -6.41 42.33
N VAL A 462 -23.66 -7.40 41.47
CA VAL A 462 -24.67 -8.10 40.66
C VAL A 462 -24.43 -9.62 40.66
N ARG A 463 -25.45 -10.42 40.31
CA ARG A 463 -25.38 -11.90 40.24
C ARG A 463 -24.99 -12.38 38.83
N PHE A 464 -24.23 -13.49 38.73
CA PHE A 464 -23.72 -14.06 37.48
C PHE A 464 -23.85 -15.61 37.43
N ASP A 465 -24.28 -16.16 36.29
CA ASP A 465 -24.42 -17.61 36.01
C ASP A 465 -23.89 -17.96 34.57
N TRP A 466 -23.49 -19.21 34.26
CA TRP A 466 -22.90 -19.62 32.95
C TRP A 466 -23.73 -20.66 32.16
N GLN A 467 -23.60 -20.68 30.83
CA GLN A 467 -24.25 -21.64 29.89
C GLN A 467 -23.34 -21.90 28.65
N ALA A 468 -23.56 -23.00 27.91
CA ALA A 468 -22.84 -23.35 26.65
C ALA A 468 -23.69 -23.18 25.37
N ALA A 469 -23.05 -22.92 24.22
CA ALA A 469 -23.69 -22.71 22.92
C ALA A 469 -22.84 -23.20 21.73
N LEU A 470 -23.47 -23.51 20.60
CA LEU A 470 -22.82 -23.83 19.32
C LEU A 470 -23.12 -22.68 18.34
N GLY A 471 -22.14 -21.79 18.14
CA GLY A 471 -22.43 -20.47 17.59
C GLY A 471 -23.48 -19.75 18.44
N ASP A 472 -24.59 -19.33 17.82
CA ASP A 472 -25.68 -18.62 18.50
C ASP A 472 -26.67 -19.52 19.25
N GLU A 473 -26.73 -20.81 18.92
CA GLU A 473 -27.76 -21.72 19.43
C GLU A 473 -27.31 -22.32 20.78
N PRO A 474 -28.04 -22.11 21.89
CA PRO A 474 -27.67 -22.69 23.18
C PRO A 474 -27.78 -24.21 23.11
N LEU A 475 -26.73 -24.91 23.55
CA LEU A 475 -26.76 -26.37 23.64
C LEU A 475 -27.45 -26.80 24.92
N THR A 476 -28.32 -27.81 24.81
CA THR A 476 -28.73 -28.57 26.00
C THR A 476 -27.57 -29.44 26.50
N ARG A 477 -27.69 -29.92 27.73
CA ARG A 477 -26.71 -30.84 28.32
C ARG A 477 -26.57 -32.13 27.51
N GLU A 478 -27.68 -32.67 27.04
CA GLU A 478 -27.76 -33.96 26.35
C GLU A 478 -27.08 -33.91 24.97
N GLU A 479 -27.25 -32.82 24.23
CA GLU A 479 -26.60 -32.61 22.93
C GLU A 479 -25.07 -32.50 23.06
N LEU A 480 -24.58 -31.85 24.13
CA LEU A 480 -23.15 -31.76 24.42
C LEU A 480 -22.55 -33.14 24.78
N GLU A 481 -23.33 -34.01 25.44
CA GLU A 481 -22.96 -35.39 25.78
C GLU A 481 -23.05 -36.37 24.58
N GLN A 482 -23.84 -36.04 23.55
CA GLN A 482 -23.89 -36.78 22.26
C GLN A 482 -22.72 -36.43 21.35
N LEU A 483 -22.43 -35.13 21.15
CA LEU A 483 -21.36 -34.64 20.26
C LEU A 483 -19.98 -35.22 20.61
N ALA A 484 -19.73 -35.53 21.88
CA ALA A 484 -18.49 -36.12 22.35
C ALA A 484 -18.21 -37.57 21.87
N ARG A 485 -19.11 -38.20 21.09
CA ARG A 485 -19.07 -39.64 20.73
C ARG A 485 -18.68 -39.95 19.27
N LEU A 486 -18.71 -38.98 18.36
CA LEU A 486 -18.48 -39.20 16.91
C LEU A 486 -16.98 -39.08 16.51
N LYS A 487 -16.62 -39.65 15.35
CA LYS A 487 -15.21 -39.80 14.88
C LYS A 487 -14.91 -39.34 13.44
N VAL A 488 -15.88 -38.78 12.71
CA VAL A 488 -15.73 -38.41 11.28
C VAL A 488 -15.45 -36.90 11.15
N PRO A 489 -14.55 -36.42 10.26
CA PRO A 489 -14.15 -35.01 10.21
C PRO A 489 -15.19 -34.06 9.57
N LEU A 490 -16.12 -34.60 8.77
CA LEU A 490 -17.32 -33.90 8.31
C LEU A 490 -18.54 -34.64 8.86
N VAL A 491 -19.38 -33.95 9.63
CA VAL A 491 -20.59 -34.51 10.23
C VAL A 491 -21.79 -33.65 9.82
N ARG A 492 -22.91 -34.29 9.51
CA ARG A 492 -24.16 -33.59 9.21
C ARG A 492 -24.98 -33.40 10.49
N LEU A 493 -25.11 -32.16 10.96
CA LEU A 493 -25.84 -31.80 12.19
C LEU A 493 -26.94 -30.78 11.87
N ARG A 494 -28.17 -31.02 12.36
CA ARG A 494 -29.37 -30.22 12.03
C ARG A 494 -29.47 -29.91 10.53
N GLY A 495 -29.24 -30.94 9.71
CA GLY A 495 -29.27 -30.90 8.24
C GLY A 495 -28.02 -30.36 7.53
N ARG A 496 -27.05 -29.73 8.23
CA ARG A 496 -25.88 -29.03 7.63
C ARG A 496 -24.57 -29.77 7.87
N TRP A 497 -23.64 -29.73 6.92
CA TRP A 497 -22.27 -30.24 7.09
C TRP A 497 -21.41 -29.32 7.98
N VAL A 498 -20.72 -29.88 8.96
CA VAL A 498 -19.92 -29.18 9.98
C VAL A 498 -18.63 -29.95 10.29
N GLN A 499 -17.52 -29.23 10.50
CA GLN A 499 -16.25 -29.77 11.01
C GLN A 499 -16.23 -29.75 12.55
N VAL A 500 -15.86 -30.85 13.21
CA VAL A 500 -15.92 -31.01 14.68
C VAL A 500 -14.62 -31.58 15.26
N ASP A 501 -14.19 -31.09 16.43
CA ASP A 501 -13.08 -31.65 17.22
C ASP A 501 -13.62 -32.32 18.50
N GLY A 502 -13.39 -33.63 18.62
CA GLY A 502 -13.81 -34.44 19.75
C GLY A 502 -13.05 -34.22 21.07
N ALA A 503 -11.97 -33.43 21.10
CA ALA A 503 -11.22 -33.11 22.32
C ALA A 503 -11.84 -31.94 23.11
N GLN A 504 -12.23 -30.86 22.41
CA GLN A 504 -12.64 -29.59 23.01
C GLN A 504 -13.93 -29.70 23.83
N ILE A 505 -14.90 -30.49 23.35
CA ILE A 505 -16.25 -30.64 23.93
C ILE A 505 -16.22 -31.07 25.40
N ARG A 506 -15.31 -31.98 25.78
CA ARG A 506 -15.23 -32.53 27.15
C ARG A 506 -14.76 -31.51 28.20
N GLN A 507 -14.11 -30.42 27.79
CA GLN A 507 -13.63 -29.38 28.72
C GLN A 507 -14.75 -28.39 29.09
N VAL A 508 -15.65 -28.08 28.15
CA VAL A 508 -16.80 -27.19 28.36
C VAL A 508 -17.78 -27.74 29.38
N LEU A 509 -18.10 -29.04 29.29
CA LEU A 509 -19.08 -29.71 30.15
C LEU A 509 -18.74 -29.57 31.65
N ARG A 510 -17.44 -29.57 32.00
CA ARG A 510 -16.98 -29.44 33.39
C ARG A 510 -17.16 -28.02 33.94
N PHE A 511 -16.74 -27.01 33.20
CA PHE A 511 -16.73 -25.62 33.68
C PHE A 511 -18.09 -25.10 34.12
N VAL A 512 -19.13 -25.41 33.33
CA VAL A 512 -20.52 -24.96 33.57
C VAL A 512 -21.09 -25.57 34.86
N GLN A 513 -20.57 -26.70 35.32
CA GLN A 513 -20.99 -27.34 36.58
C GLN A 513 -20.36 -26.68 37.81
N GLU A 514 -19.18 -26.06 37.67
CA GLU A 514 -18.36 -25.55 38.78
C GLU A 514 -18.69 -24.09 39.18
N HIS A 515 -19.26 -23.26 38.29
CA HIS A 515 -19.29 -21.79 38.44
C HIS A 515 -20.71 -21.15 38.43
N SER A 516 -21.71 -21.79 39.04
CA SER A 516 -23.09 -21.27 39.08
C SER A 516 -23.37 -20.41 40.33
N GLY A 517 -24.10 -19.29 40.18
CA GLY A 517 -24.67 -18.51 41.30
C GLY A 517 -23.81 -17.40 41.93
N GLU A 518 -22.70 -16.99 41.32
CA GLU A 518 -21.76 -16.02 41.91
C GLU A 518 -22.31 -14.59 42.05
N ARG A 519 -21.71 -13.77 42.93
CA ARG A 519 -21.88 -12.31 42.98
C ARG A 519 -20.57 -11.61 42.64
N ARG A 520 -20.60 -10.61 41.74
CA ARG A 520 -19.43 -9.86 41.26
C ARG A 520 -19.72 -8.35 41.12
N PRO A 521 -18.70 -7.47 41.18
CA PRO A 521 -18.85 -6.05 40.87
C PRO A 521 -19.26 -5.79 39.41
N ALA A 522 -19.98 -4.71 39.16
CA ALA A 522 -20.44 -4.32 37.82
C ALA A 522 -19.28 -4.11 36.84
N ARG A 523 -18.10 -3.62 37.29
CA ARG A 523 -16.86 -3.59 36.46
C ARG A 523 -16.44 -4.96 35.96
N GLU A 524 -16.60 -6.04 36.73
CA GLU A 524 -16.25 -7.40 36.30
C GLU A 524 -17.26 -7.94 35.29
N VAL A 525 -18.54 -7.65 35.48
CA VAL A 525 -19.60 -8.01 34.53
C VAL A 525 -19.46 -7.24 33.22
N LEU A 526 -19.11 -5.95 33.28
CA LEU A 526 -18.80 -5.15 32.09
C LEU A 526 -17.58 -5.73 31.36
N ARG A 527 -16.51 -6.06 32.09
CA ARG A 527 -15.31 -6.74 31.54
C ARG A 527 -15.63 -8.11 30.92
N ALA A 528 -16.55 -8.88 31.49
CA ALA A 528 -16.99 -10.17 30.93
C ALA A 528 -17.86 -9.99 29.68
N GLY A 529 -18.83 -9.06 29.70
CA GLY A 529 -19.70 -8.74 28.57
C GLY A 529 -18.95 -8.16 27.36
N LEU A 530 -17.87 -7.42 27.59
CA LEU A 530 -16.97 -6.90 26.56
C LEU A 530 -15.87 -7.91 26.13
N GLY A 531 -16.14 -9.22 26.23
CA GLY A 531 -15.24 -10.28 25.73
C GLY A 531 -13.94 -10.48 26.52
N GLY A 532 -13.81 -9.84 27.68
CA GLY A 532 -12.61 -9.87 28.53
C GLY A 532 -12.49 -11.09 29.46
N ALA A 533 -13.27 -12.15 29.23
CA ALA A 533 -13.18 -13.42 29.96
C ALA A 533 -12.73 -14.54 29.01
N ALA A 534 -11.83 -15.40 29.48
CA ALA A 534 -11.51 -16.66 28.82
C ALA A 534 -12.15 -17.79 29.64
N GLY A 535 -12.85 -18.71 28.98
CA GLY A 535 -13.24 -19.96 29.61
C GLY A 535 -12.01 -20.87 29.82
N PRO A 536 -12.10 -21.87 30.72
CA PRO A 536 -11.05 -22.88 30.82
C PRO A 536 -10.96 -23.69 29.53
N GLY A 537 -9.83 -24.36 29.32
CA GLY A 537 -9.58 -25.12 28.09
C GLY A 537 -9.36 -24.27 26.83
N GLY A 538 -9.31 -22.94 26.95
CA GLY A 538 -9.23 -22.03 25.81
C GLY A 538 -10.57 -21.83 25.08
N VAL A 539 -11.69 -22.15 25.73
CA VAL A 539 -13.03 -22.01 25.15
C VAL A 539 -13.43 -20.52 25.15
N PRO A 540 -13.88 -19.96 24.01
CA PRO A 540 -14.26 -18.55 23.92
C PRO A 540 -15.55 -18.26 24.71
N VAL A 541 -15.56 -17.10 25.38
CA VAL A 541 -16.75 -16.53 26.00
C VAL A 541 -17.42 -15.57 25.02
N ASP A 542 -18.64 -15.91 24.63
CA ASP A 542 -19.46 -15.29 23.60
C ASP A 542 -20.49 -14.32 24.21
N GLY A 543 -20.01 -13.49 25.14
CA GLY A 543 -20.77 -12.41 25.78
C GLY A 543 -21.59 -12.78 27.02
N VAL A 544 -22.37 -11.80 27.49
CA VAL A 544 -23.15 -11.86 28.73
C VAL A 544 -24.54 -11.26 28.49
N GLN A 545 -25.58 -12.07 28.71
CA GLN A 545 -26.98 -11.62 28.74
C GLN A 545 -27.28 -10.94 30.07
N ALA A 546 -27.47 -9.62 30.06
CA ALA A 546 -27.68 -8.82 31.27
C ALA A 546 -29.03 -8.10 31.27
N THR A 547 -29.67 -8.04 32.44
CA THR A 547 -31.00 -7.42 32.63
C THR A 547 -30.93 -6.18 33.52
N GLY A 548 -31.96 -5.31 33.44
CA GLY A 548 -32.03 -4.09 34.23
C GLY A 548 -31.07 -2.99 33.76
N TRP A 549 -30.51 -2.21 34.70
CA TRP A 549 -29.65 -1.07 34.38
C TRP A 549 -28.32 -1.49 33.75
N ILE A 550 -27.72 -2.58 34.24
CA ILE A 550 -26.44 -3.12 33.72
C ILE A 550 -26.61 -3.69 32.30
N GLY A 551 -27.80 -4.20 31.96
CA GLY A 551 -28.16 -4.59 30.59
C GLY A 551 -28.21 -3.39 29.63
N ARG A 552 -28.87 -2.29 30.03
CA ARG A 552 -28.89 -1.05 29.23
C ARG A 552 -27.49 -0.47 29.04
N LEU A 553 -26.69 -0.45 30.10
CA LEU A 553 -25.30 0.01 30.01
C LEU A 553 -24.49 -0.83 29.02
N LEU A 554 -24.54 -2.16 29.11
CA LEU A 554 -23.85 -3.05 28.18
C LEU A 554 -24.29 -2.83 26.72
N HIS A 555 -25.60 -2.73 26.46
CA HIS A 555 -26.18 -2.51 25.13
C HIS A 555 -25.69 -1.18 24.50
N GLN A 556 -25.78 -0.07 25.24
CA GLN A 556 -25.37 1.25 24.75
C GLN A 556 -23.84 1.35 24.56
N VAL A 557 -23.07 0.70 25.44
CA VAL A 557 -21.59 0.64 25.37
C VAL A 557 -21.10 -0.26 24.23
N GLN A 558 -21.80 -1.36 23.92
CA GLN A 558 -21.42 -2.28 22.85
C GLN A 558 -21.78 -1.74 21.45
N GLU A 559 -23.00 -1.28 21.24
CA GLU A 559 -23.50 -0.98 19.88
C GLU A 559 -23.02 0.37 19.32
N ARG A 560 -22.70 1.35 20.19
CA ARG A 560 -22.23 2.71 19.86
C ARG A 560 -23.17 3.61 19.03
N THR A 561 -24.18 3.05 18.38
CA THR A 561 -25.11 3.78 17.49
C THR A 561 -26.37 4.27 18.20
N ALA A 562 -26.78 3.64 19.30
CA ALA A 562 -27.95 4.02 20.10
C ALA A 562 -27.63 5.14 21.13
N LEU A 563 -27.01 6.22 20.67
CA LEU A 563 -26.78 7.44 21.45
C LEU A 563 -27.85 8.48 21.09
N GLU A 564 -28.43 9.12 22.11
CA GLU A 564 -29.36 10.23 21.94
C GLU A 564 -28.62 11.41 21.29
N GLU A 565 -29.20 12.04 20.26
CA GLU A 565 -28.62 13.25 19.67
C GLU A 565 -28.76 14.42 20.66
N LEU A 566 -27.66 15.16 20.84
CA LEU A 566 -27.56 16.22 21.85
C LEU A 566 -27.28 17.56 21.14
N ASP A 567 -28.16 18.54 21.37
CA ASP A 567 -28.04 19.87 20.80
C ASP A 567 -26.74 20.58 21.25
N PRO A 568 -26.12 21.41 20.38
CA PRO A 568 -25.05 22.31 20.79
C PRO A 568 -25.52 23.26 21.91
N PRO A 569 -24.70 23.51 22.95
CA PRO A 569 -25.12 24.33 24.08
C PRO A 569 -25.19 25.82 23.70
N ARG A 570 -26.01 26.59 24.41
CA ARG A 570 -26.46 27.93 24.01
C ARG A 570 -25.34 28.97 23.95
N GLY A 571 -24.30 28.80 24.76
CA GLY A 571 -23.10 29.63 24.77
C GLY A 571 -22.07 29.27 23.69
N PHE A 572 -22.30 28.24 22.87
CA PHE A 572 -21.38 27.81 21.82
C PHE A 572 -21.54 28.62 20.53
N GLN A 573 -20.54 29.43 20.20
CA GLN A 573 -20.51 30.28 19.00
C GLN A 573 -19.83 29.58 17.82
N GLY A 574 -20.56 28.64 17.20
CA GLY A 574 -20.15 27.97 15.97
C GLY A 574 -21.09 26.84 15.58
N THR A 575 -20.89 26.25 14.40
CA THR A 575 -21.65 25.08 13.94
C THR A 575 -20.80 23.82 14.13
N LEU A 576 -21.24 22.90 14.99
CA LEU A 576 -20.66 21.56 15.06
C LEU A 576 -21.07 20.74 13.83
N ARG A 577 -20.09 20.13 13.15
CA ARG A 577 -20.35 19.17 12.07
C ARG A 577 -21.05 17.91 12.63
N PRO A 578 -21.81 17.13 11.83
CA PRO A 578 -22.57 15.98 12.35
C PRO A 578 -21.74 14.96 13.15
N TYR A 579 -20.49 14.68 12.74
CA TYR A 579 -19.61 13.82 13.54
C TYR A 579 -19.17 14.48 14.85
N GLN A 580 -18.98 15.80 14.88
CA GLN A 580 -18.60 16.53 16.09
C GLN A 580 -19.75 16.51 17.11
N MET A 581 -21.01 16.65 16.66
CA MET A 581 -22.18 16.45 17.53
C MET A 581 -22.21 15.03 18.12
N ARG A 582 -22.03 13.98 17.29
CA ARG A 582 -21.96 12.58 17.77
C ARG A 582 -20.82 12.34 18.77
N GLY A 583 -19.68 13.01 18.61
CA GLY A 583 -18.55 12.89 19.53
C GLY A 583 -18.76 13.62 20.86
N TYR A 584 -19.37 14.80 20.81
CA TYR A 584 -19.81 15.55 22.01
C TYR A 584 -20.89 14.79 22.79
N ALA A 585 -21.91 14.25 22.11
CA ALA A 585 -22.94 13.40 22.73
C ALA A 585 -22.33 12.13 23.37
N TRP A 586 -21.36 11.48 22.71
CA TRP A 586 -20.62 10.33 23.28
C TRP A 586 -19.79 10.70 24.53
N LEU A 587 -19.15 11.87 24.55
CA LEU A 587 -18.45 12.37 25.74
C LEU A 587 -19.42 12.60 26.91
N HIS A 588 -20.57 13.23 26.66
CA HIS A 588 -21.62 13.45 27.67
C HIS A 588 -22.21 12.12 28.19
N PHE A 589 -22.47 11.16 27.29
CA PHE A 589 -22.92 9.81 27.66
C PHE A 589 -21.94 9.13 28.64
N LEU A 590 -20.63 9.13 28.34
CA LEU A 590 -19.64 8.54 29.24
C LEU A 590 -19.54 9.31 30.57
N ARG A 591 -19.57 10.64 30.55
CA ARG A 591 -19.62 11.49 31.77
C ARG A 591 -20.81 11.12 32.66
N ARG A 592 -22.01 10.94 32.10
CA ARG A 592 -23.26 10.59 32.81
C ARG A 592 -23.19 9.24 33.55
N TRP A 593 -22.31 8.34 33.14
CA TRP A 593 -22.04 7.05 33.81
C TRP A 593 -20.78 7.04 34.68
N GLY A 594 -20.07 8.17 34.83
CA GLY A 594 -18.79 8.25 35.53
C GLY A 594 -17.64 7.53 34.81
N LEU A 595 -17.76 7.34 33.49
CA LEU A 595 -16.80 6.63 32.65
C LEU A 595 -15.83 7.61 31.97
N GLY A 596 -14.55 7.25 31.92
CA GLY A 596 -13.55 8.05 31.22
C GLY A 596 -13.53 7.79 29.72
N ALA A 597 -13.27 8.83 28.94
CA ALA A 597 -13.35 8.84 27.48
C ALA A 597 -12.04 9.23 26.80
N CYS A 598 -11.62 8.49 25.77
CA CYS A 598 -10.52 8.85 24.88
C CYS A 598 -11.07 9.35 23.53
N LEU A 599 -10.99 10.65 23.27
CA LEU A 599 -11.29 11.22 21.96
C LEU A 599 -10.00 11.21 21.13
N ALA A 600 -9.91 10.19 20.29
CA ALA A 600 -8.72 9.81 19.52
C ALA A 600 -8.82 10.18 18.03
N ASP A 601 -9.61 11.21 17.70
CA ASP A 601 -9.76 11.77 16.35
C ASP A 601 -8.42 12.24 15.75
N ASP A 602 -8.24 12.09 14.43
CA ASP A 602 -7.12 12.69 13.70
C ASP A 602 -6.98 14.21 13.95
N MET A 603 -5.74 14.74 13.86
CA MET A 603 -5.48 16.13 14.22
C MET A 603 -6.12 17.11 13.23
N GLY A 604 -7.01 17.97 13.73
CA GLY A 604 -7.75 18.93 12.91
C GLY A 604 -9.23 18.58 12.70
N LEU A 605 -9.70 17.42 13.15
CA LEU A 605 -11.14 17.09 13.19
C LEU A 605 -11.93 17.88 14.26
N GLY A 606 -11.27 18.71 15.07
CA GLY A 606 -11.91 19.56 16.07
C GLY A 606 -12.18 18.87 17.40
N LYS A 607 -11.18 18.16 17.96
CA LYS A 607 -11.23 17.67 19.36
C LYS A 607 -11.50 18.81 20.34
N THR A 608 -10.77 19.92 20.18
CA THR A 608 -10.88 21.14 20.98
C THR A 608 -12.32 21.61 21.14
N ILE A 609 -13.04 21.78 20.03
CA ILE A 609 -14.41 22.33 20.06
C ILE A 609 -15.45 21.32 20.57
N GLN A 610 -15.23 20.01 20.40
CA GLN A 610 -16.06 18.96 21.02
C GLN A 610 -15.90 18.97 22.55
N THR A 611 -14.69 19.18 23.07
CA THR A 611 -14.44 19.33 24.50
C THR A 611 -15.00 20.66 25.04
N LEU A 612 -14.85 21.77 24.32
CA LEU A 612 -15.44 23.06 24.71
C LEU A 612 -16.97 22.99 24.74
N ALA A 613 -17.60 22.31 23.78
CA ALA A 613 -19.04 22.07 23.79
C ALA A 613 -19.47 21.23 25.02
N LEU A 614 -18.71 20.20 25.40
CA LEU A 614 -18.97 19.46 26.65
C LEU A 614 -18.90 20.39 27.87
N VAL A 615 -17.80 21.12 28.07
CA VAL A 615 -17.63 21.99 29.26
C VAL A 615 -18.69 23.09 29.32
N GLN A 616 -19.06 23.68 28.17
CA GLN A 616 -20.13 24.67 28.08
C GLN A 616 -21.51 24.07 28.40
N HIS A 617 -21.81 22.85 27.92
CA HIS A 617 -23.06 22.14 28.21
C HIS A 617 -23.19 21.82 29.70
N GLU A 618 -22.16 21.24 30.33
CA GLU A 618 -22.21 20.93 31.75
C GLU A 618 -22.35 22.20 32.61
N ARG A 619 -21.72 23.32 32.21
CA ARG A 619 -21.88 24.63 32.88
C ARG A 619 -23.31 25.19 32.74
N GLU A 620 -23.96 25.00 31.59
CA GLU A 620 -25.38 25.34 31.39
C GLU A 620 -26.33 24.39 32.13
N ALA A 621 -25.94 23.12 32.33
CA ALA A 621 -26.67 22.14 33.13
C ALA A 621 -26.51 22.35 34.66
N GLY A 622 -25.72 23.36 35.08
CA GLY A 622 -25.57 23.77 36.47
C GLY A 622 -24.28 23.30 37.18
N GLU A 623 -23.29 22.78 36.44
CA GLU A 623 -22.01 22.40 37.04
C GLU A 623 -21.21 23.63 37.50
N THR A 624 -21.04 23.75 38.82
CA THR A 624 -20.32 24.87 39.45
C THR A 624 -18.82 24.63 39.56
N ARG A 625 -18.37 23.36 39.63
CA ARG A 625 -16.95 23.00 39.76
C ARG A 625 -16.18 23.25 38.45
N PRO A 626 -14.91 23.67 38.50
CA PRO A 626 -14.10 23.88 37.30
C PRO A 626 -13.68 22.56 36.64
N VAL A 627 -13.34 22.64 35.36
CA VAL A 627 -12.66 21.57 34.61
C VAL A 627 -11.18 21.91 34.47
N LEU A 628 -10.28 20.97 34.81
CA LEU A 628 -8.84 21.14 34.59
C LEU A 628 -8.46 20.61 33.20
N LEU A 629 -7.75 21.42 32.42
CA LEU A 629 -7.17 20.99 31.15
C LEU A 629 -5.64 21.08 31.20
N VAL A 630 -4.99 19.94 31.05
CA VAL A 630 -3.53 19.80 30.99
C VAL A 630 -3.11 19.59 29.54
N CYS A 631 -2.25 20.45 29.01
CA CYS A 631 -1.78 20.37 27.62
C CYS A 631 -0.28 20.70 27.49
N PRO A 632 0.35 20.49 26.32
CA PRO A 632 1.68 21.01 26.04
C PRO A 632 1.71 22.55 26.07
N THR A 633 2.79 23.14 26.58
CA THR A 633 2.95 24.61 26.70
C THR A 633 2.78 25.34 25.35
N THR A 634 3.08 24.66 24.23
CA THR A 634 2.93 25.17 22.86
C THR A 634 1.47 25.38 22.43
N VAL A 635 0.50 24.71 23.05
CA VAL A 635 -0.93 24.79 22.68
C VAL A 635 -1.82 25.48 23.72
N LEU A 636 -1.31 25.82 24.92
CA LEU A 636 -2.02 26.61 25.94
C LEU A 636 -2.72 27.85 25.36
N GLY A 637 -1.96 28.70 24.67
CA GLY A 637 -2.49 29.91 24.04
C GLY A 637 -3.41 29.63 22.84
N ASN A 638 -3.46 28.40 22.34
CA ASN A 638 -4.43 27.98 21.33
C ASN A 638 -5.77 27.60 21.96
N TRP A 639 -5.76 26.81 23.04
CA TRP A 639 -6.95 26.53 23.86
C TRP A 639 -7.60 27.82 24.36
N GLN A 640 -6.81 28.79 24.83
CA GLN A 640 -7.32 30.10 25.24
C GLN A 640 -8.07 30.81 24.09
N ARG A 641 -7.48 30.90 22.89
CA ARG A 641 -8.12 31.54 21.73
C ARG A 641 -9.35 30.78 21.22
N GLU A 642 -9.32 29.45 21.21
CA GLU A 642 -10.48 28.66 20.77
C GLU A 642 -11.63 28.76 21.79
N ALA A 643 -11.35 28.78 23.10
CA ALA A 643 -12.37 29.05 24.11
C ALA A 643 -12.95 30.47 24.00
N SER A 644 -12.10 31.51 23.84
CA SER A 644 -12.58 32.88 23.63
C SER A 644 -13.35 33.07 22.31
N ARG A 645 -13.20 32.17 21.33
CA ARG A 645 -13.94 32.20 20.06
C ARG A 645 -15.24 31.42 20.11
N PHE A 646 -15.18 30.17 20.57
CA PHE A 646 -16.29 29.22 20.49
C PHE A 646 -17.14 29.18 21.76
N THR A 647 -16.64 29.63 22.91
CA THR A 647 -17.37 29.67 24.18
C THR A 647 -17.05 30.98 24.93
N PRO A 648 -17.30 32.17 24.37
CA PRO A 648 -16.86 33.45 24.95
C PRO A 648 -17.49 33.78 26.31
N GLY A 649 -18.61 33.15 26.66
CA GLY A 649 -19.23 33.25 27.99
C GLY A 649 -18.62 32.33 29.07
N LEU A 650 -17.69 31.43 28.70
CA LEU A 650 -17.04 30.51 29.62
C LEU A 650 -15.83 31.19 30.29
N PRO A 651 -15.78 31.33 31.63
CA PRO A 651 -14.61 31.92 32.30
C PRO A 651 -13.41 30.95 32.21
N VAL A 652 -12.30 31.42 31.63
CA VAL A 652 -11.07 30.63 31.42
C VAL A 652 -9.88 31.22 32.17
N MET A 653 -9.30 30.46 33.09
CA MET A 653 -8.06 30.78 33.79
C MET A 653 -6.86 30.11 33.12
N VAL A 654 -5.72 30.79 33.05
CA VAL A 654 -4.45 30.23 32.54
C VAL A 654 -3.44 30.15 33.67
N HIS A 655 -3.24 28.95 34.23
CA HIS A 655 -2.25 28.67 35.27
C HIS A 655 -0.87 28.42 34.64
N HIS A 656 -0.19 29.49 34.24
CA HIS A 656 1.14 29.40 33.62
C HIS A 656 2.04 30.60 33.96
N GLY A 657 3.36 30.37 33.98
CA GLY A 657 4.37 31.43 34.15
C GLY A 657 4.86 31.64 35.59
N PRO A 658 5.73 32.64 35.81
CA PRO A 658 6.27 32.98 37.13
C PRO A 658 5.22 33.60 38.06
N GLU A 659 4.43 34.53 37.52
CA GLU A 659 3.39 35.36 38.17
C GLU A 659 2.06 34.62 38.41
N ARG A 660 1.96 33.33 38.06
CA ARG A 660 0.74 32.54 38.28
C ARG A 660 0.37 32.51 39.77
N GLN A 661 -0.93 32.64 40.05
CA GLN A 661 -1.51 32.60 41.39
C GLN A 661 -1.16 31.29 42.13
N ARG A 662 -1.07 31.36 43.45
CA ARG A 662 -0.76 30.23 44.36
C ARG A 662 -1.49 30.41 45.68
N GLY A 663 -1.61 29.34 46.46
CA GLY A 663 -2.34 29.36 47.73
C GLY A 663 -3.82 29.64 47.52
N GLU A 664 -4.44 30.34 48.47
CA GLU A 664 -5.89 30.61 48.49
C GLU A 664 -6.36 31.38 47.24
N ALA A 665 -5.58 32.36 46.77
CA ALA A 665 -5.86 33.12 45.55
C ALA A 665 -5.91 32.28 44.26
N PHE A 666 -5.28 31.09 44.25
CA PHE A 666 -5.47 30.12 43.15
C PHE A 666 -6.81 29.37 43.30
N GLY A 667 -7.18 29.00 44.53
CA GLY A 667 -8.45 28.33 44.81
C GLY A 667 -9.67 29.18 44.45
N GLU A 668 -9.65 30.45 44.83
CA GLU A 668 -10.71 31.42 44.48
C GLU A 668 -10.84 31.60 42.96
N ALA A 669 -9.71 31.83 42.26
CA ALA A 669 -9.71 31.99 40.81
C ALA A 669 -10.11 30.72 40.05
N ALA A 670 -9.73 29.54 40.55
CA ALA A 670 -10.16 28.26 40.00
C ALA A 670 -11.66 28.03 40.21
N ALA A 671 -12.20 28.33 41.41
CA ALA A 671 -13.64 28.20 41.70
C ALA A 671 -14.51 29.18 40.89
N GLY A 672 -14.00 30.39 40.62
CA GLY A 672 -14.64 31.34 39.71
C GLY A 672 -14.58 30.94 38.22
N SER A 673 -13.77 29.94 37.86
CA SER A 673 -13.55 29.50 36.48
C SER A 673 -14.50 28.39 36.04
N GLY A 674 -14.83 28.33 34.75
CA GLY A 674 -15.38 27.12 34.13
C GLY A 674 -14.28 26.17 33.65
N LEU A 675 -13.15 26.73 33.18
CA LEU A 675 -12.04 25.97 32.61
C LEU A 675 -10.70 26.54 33.10
N VAL A 676 -9.81 25.67 33.61
CA VAL A 676 -8.46 26.03 34.06
C VAL A 676 -7.43 25.36 33.16
N LEU A 677 -6.63 26.15 32.44
CA LEU A 677 -5.60 25.67 31.52
C LEU A 677 -4.23 25.59 32.22
N THR A 678 -3.56 24.44 32.20
CA THR A 678 -2.22 24.23 32.77
C THR A 678 -1.34 23.35 31.87
N SER A 679 -0.04 23.22 32.19
CA SER A 679 0.90 22.37 31.45
C SER A 679 1.33 21.13 32.23
N TYR A 680 1.72 20.06 31.52
CA TYR A 680 2.24 18.82 32.15
C TYR A 680 3.42 19.06 33.10
N ALA A 681 4.24 20.09 32.83
CA ALA A 681 5.35 20.49 33.70
C ALA A 681 4.87 21.14 35.02
N LEU A 682 3.72 21.82 35.01
CA LEU A 682 3.10 22.41 36.20
C LEU A 682 2.18 21.41 36.93
N LEU A 683 1.53 20.48 36.22
CA LEU A 683 0.79 19.35 36.81
C LEU A 683 1.64 18.58 37.84
N GLN A 684 2.93 18.37 37.55
CA GLN A 684 3.86 17.75 38.50
C GLN A 684 4.32 18.72 39.60
N LYS A 685 4.71 19.95 39.26
CA LYS A 685 5.32 20.90 40.21
C LYS A 685 4.33 21.43 41.24
N ASP A 686 3.10 21.71 40.79
CA ASP A 686 2.03 22.29 41.59
C ASP A 686 0.99 21.23 41.99
N GLN A 687 1.34 19.93 41.95
CA GLN A 687 0.44 18.80 42.22
C GLN A 687 -0.32 18.94 43.55
N ALA A 688 0.33 19.46 44.59
CA ALA A 688 -0.29 19.68 45.90
C ALA A 688 -1.37 20.77 45.84
N LEU A 689 -1.15 21.84 45.08
CA LEU A 689 -2.11 22.93 44.87
C LEU A 689 -3.29 22.48 43.98
N LEU A 690 -3.01 21.71 42.92
CA LEU A 690 -4.05 21.16 42.06
C LEU A 690 -4.96 20.12 42.75
N LYS A 691 -4.57 19.63 43.94
CA LYS A 691 -5.38 18.74 44.78
C LYS A 691 -6.30 19.47 45.78
N THR A 692 -6.18 20.78 45.96
CA THR A 692 -7.06 21.54 46.87
C THR A 692 -8.36 21.99 46.20
N VAL A 693 -8.56 21.64 44.93
CA VAL A 693 -9.75 21.99 44.13
C VAL A 693 -10.49 20.70 43.76
N GLU A 694 -11.81 20.69 43.96
CA GLU A 694 -12.66 19.64 43.42
C GLU A 694 -12.94 19.91 41.94
N TRP A 695 -12.41 19.07 41.06
CA TRP A 695 -12.62 19.19 39.62
C TRP A 695 -13.87 18.43 39.19
N ALA A 696 -14.72 19.05 38.36
CA ALA A 696 -15.78 18.33 37.67
C ALA A 696 -15.16 17.22 36.79
N GLY A 697 -14.15 17.58 36.00
CA GLY A 697 -13.37 16.63 35.22
C GLY A 697 -11.94 17.08 34.97
N VAL A 698 -11.10 16.13 34.56
CA VAL A 698 -9.72 16.37 34.08
C VAL A 698 -9.61 15.98 32.62
N VAL A 699 -9.18 16.92 31.80
CA VAL A 699 -8.87 16.75 30.37
C VAL A 699 -7.36 16.72 30.19
N LEU A 700 -6.85 15.69 29.53
CA LEU A 700 -5.45 15.59 29.10
C LEU A 700 -5.39 15.75 27.58
N ASP A 701 -4.83 16.86 27.09
CA ASP A 701 -4.59 17.10 25.68
C ASP A 701 -3.17 16.66 25.26
N GLU A 702 -3.04 16.11 24.06
CA GLU A 702 -1.87 15.32 23.63
C GLU A 702 -1.48 14.26 24.68
N ALA A 703 -2.45 13.42 25.07
CA ALA A 703 -2.37 12.46 26.18
C ALA A 703 -1.23 11.44 26.11
N GLN A 704 -0.54 11.29 24.97
CA GLN A 704 0.73 10.54 24.86
C GLN A 704 1.82 11.04 25.82
N ASN A 705 1.70 12.24 26.39
CA ASN A 705 2.55 12.73 27.48
C ASN A 705 2.45 11.88 28.79
N VAL A 706 1.38 11.12 29.01
CA VAL A 706 1.22 10.23 30.19
C VAL A 706 1.35 8.72 29.89
N LYS A 707 1.94 8.37 28.73
CA LYS A 707 2.03 6.98 28.24
C LYS A 707 2.73 6.00 29.18
N ASN A 708 3.83 6.40 29.83
CA ASN A 708 4.50 5.54 30.82
C ASN A 708 3.87 5.78 32.21
N PRO A 709 3.25 4.74 32.84
CA PRO A 709 2.51 4.89 34.08
C PRO A 709 3.39 5.18 35.31
N GLU A 710 4.70 4.95 35.22
CA GLU A 710 5.64 5.19 36.31
C GLU A 710 6.12 6.64 36.38
N THR A 711 5.92 7.42 35.31
CA THR A 711 6.33 8.83 35.27
C THR A 711 5.62 9.65 36.35
N LYS A 712 6.34 10.64 36.92
CA LYS A 712 5.77 11.56 37.91
C LYS A 712 4.56 12.33 37.36
N GLN A 713 4.51 12.57 36.05
CA GLN A 713 3.38 13.22 35.37
C GLN A 713 2.15 12.30 35.27
N ALA A 714 2.30 11.04 34.83
CA ALA A 714 1.17 10.09 34.80
C ALA A 714 0.65 9.76 36.21
N ARG A 715 1.56 9.60 37.19
CA ARG A 715 1.19 9.45 38.60
C ARG A 715 0.47 10.68 39.15
N ALA A 716 0.89 11.89 38.78
CA ALA A 716 0.19 13.12 39.15
C ALA A 716 -1.22 13.19 38.55
N ALA A 717 -1.37 12.95 37.24
CA ALA A 717 -2.65 12.95 36.53
C ALA A 717 -3.68 11.99 37.15
N ARG A 718 -3.29 10.73 37.40
CA ARG A 718 -4.16 9.73 38.05
C ARG A 718 -4.51 10.06 39.50
N SER A 719 -3.69 10.87 40.18
CA SER A 719 -3.90 11.23 41.58
C SER A 719 -4.85 12.40 41.82
N LEU A 720 -5.42 13.01 40.77
CA LEU A 720 -6.36 14.12 40.90
C LEU A 720 -7.79 13.64 41.20
N PRO A 721 -8.48 14.24 42.19
CA PRO A 721 -9.91 14.01 42.41
C PRO A 721 -10.69 14.62 41.24
N ALA A 722 -11.49 13.79 40.57
CA ALA A 722 -12.31 14.19 39.43
C ALA A 722 -13.43 13.15 39.22
N GLU A 723 -14.61 13.61 38.83
CA GLU A 723 -15.79 12.77 38.59
C GLU A 723 -15.69 12.05 37.24
N TYR A 724 -15.32 12.78 36.18
CA TYR A 724 -15.05 12.22 34.85
C TYR A 724 -13.65 12.60 34.33
N ARG A 725 -13.15 11.85 33.36
CA ARG A 725 -11.79 12.02 32.81
C ARG A 725 -11.82 11.90 31.28
N VAL A 726 -11.14 12.81 30.60
CA VAL A 726 -11.07 12.85 29.13
C VAL A 726 -9.61 12.88 28.70
N ALA A 727 -9.27 12.07 27.69
CA ALA A 727 -7.98 12.11 27.02
C ALA A 727 -8.18 12.47 25.54
N LEU A 728 -7.41 13.44 25.06
CA LEU A 728 -7.39 13.89 23.66
C LEU A 728 -6.02 13.53 23.07
N THR A 729 -6.00 12.87 21.92
CA THR A 729 -4.76 12.51 21.21
C THR A 729 -5.04 12.26 19.73
N GLY A 730 -4.02 12.29 18.87
CA GLY A 730 -4.12 11.76 17.49
C GLY A 730 -3.91 10.25 17.39
N THR A 731 -3.28 9.64 18.40
CA THR A 731 -2.82 8.24 18.38
C THR A 731 -3.05 7.59 19.75
N PRO A 732 -4.16 6.86 19.96
CA PRO A 732 -4.51 6.29 21.28
C PRO A 732 -3.59 5.15 21.72
N VAL A 733 -2.82 4.60 20.78
CA VAL A 733 -1.67 3.74 21.00
C VAL A 733 -0.55 4.27 20.10
N GLU A 734 0.61 4.60 20.68
CA GLU A 734 1.79 5.07 19.96
C GLU A 734 3.01 4.14 20.20
N ASN A 735 3.15 3.49 21.36
CA ASN A 735 4.36 2.76 21.76
C ASN A 735 4.08 1.31 22.21
N HIS A 736 3.21 1.05 23.17
CA HIS A 736 3.02 -0.31 23.71
C HIS A 736 1.58 -0.60 24.17
N VAL A 737 1.25 -1.87 24.44
CA VAL A 737 0.00 -2.19 25.17
C VAL A 737 0.02 -1.51 26.54
N GLY A 738 1.22 -1.31 27.11
CA GLY A 738 1.45 -0.55 28.33
C GLY A 738 0.98 0.91 28.25
N ASP A 739 1.06 1.57 27.10
CA ASP A 739 0.50 2.91 26.90
C ASP A 739 -1.02 2.88 27.09
N LEU A 740 -1.67 1.90 26.45
CA LEU A 740 -3.10 1.70 26.53
C LEU A 740 -3.54 1.36 27.95
N TRP A 741 -2.72 0.64 28.73
CA TRP A 741 -2.97 0.45 30.15
C TRP A 741 -2.81 1.74 30.95
N SER A 742 -1.75 2.53 30.78
CA SER A 742 -1.59 3.82 31.48
C SER A 742 -2.73 4.80 31.19
N LEU A 743 -3.17 4.82 29.93
CA LEU A 743 -4.29 5.63 29.44
C LEU A 743 -5.63 5.15 30.02
N MET A 744 -5.93 3.85 29.93
CA MET A 744 -7.17 3.29 30.46
C MET A 744 -7.22 3.27 31.99
N GLU A 745 -6.08 3.18 32.68
CA GLU A 745 -5.97 3.31 34.14
C GLU A 745 -6.10 4.78 34.60
N PHE A 746 -5.85 5.75 33.72
CA PHE A 746 -6.30 7.13 33.95
C PHE A 746 -7.80 7.28 33.73
N LEU A 747 -8.35 6.76 32.63
CA LEU A 747 -9.74 6.98 32.26
C LEU A 747 -10.74 6.19 33.12
N ASN A 748 -10.50 4.88 33.29
CA ASN A 748 -11.40 3.93 33.95
C ASN A 748 -10.57 2.96 34.84
N PRO A 749 -10.11 3.40 36.03
CA PRO A 749 -9.21 2.64 36.89
C PRO A 749 -9.69 1.20 37.16
N GLY A 750 -8.77 0.24 37.07
CA GLY A 750 -9.03 -1.18 37.34
C GLY A 750 -9.80 -1.95 36.27
N LEU A 751 -10.32 -1.32 35.22
CA LEU A 751 -11.07 -1.98 34.13
C LEU A 751 -10.26 -3.11 33.46
N LEU A 752 -8.97 -2.86 33.22
CA LEU A 752 -8.04 -3.82 32.62
C LEU A 752 -7.39 -4.77 33.64
N GLY A 753 -7.69 -4.63 34.94
CA GLY A 753 -7.02 -5.33 36.02
C GLY A 753 -5.63 -4.77 36.32
N SER A 754 -4.87 -5.48 37.16
CA SER A 754 -3.53 -5.06 37.57
C SER A 754 -2.55 -5.00 36.38
N GLN A 755 -1.50 -4.19 36.51
CA GLN A 755 -0.43 -4.10 35.49
C GLN A 755 0.18 -5.49 35.19
N ALA A 756 0.30 -6.36 36.19
CA ALA A 756 0.82 -7.73 36.04
C ALA A 756 -0.18 -8.68 35.34
N ASP A 757 -1.48 -8.58 35.63
CA ASP A 757 -2.51 -9.34 34.91
C ASP A 757 -2.60 -8.91 33.46
N PHE A 758 -2.55 -7.61 33.22
CA PHE A 758 -2.53 -7.04 31.88
C PHE A 758 -1.29 -7.48 31.09
N GLN A 759 -0.11 -7.49 31.73
CA GLN A 759 1.11 -8.00 31.13
C GLN A 759 0.99 -9.48 30.74
N ARG A 760 0.49 -10.32 31.65
CA ARG A 760 0.29 -11.77 31.44
C ARG A 760 -0.74 -12.08 30.35
N ARG A 761 -1.83 -11.31 30.27
CA ARG A 761 -3.00 -11.61 29.43
C ARG A 761 -3.03 -10.94 28.06
N PHE A 762 -2.37 -9.79 27.91
CA PHE A 762 -2.40 -9.00 26.68
C PHE A 762 -0.98 -8.64 26.20
N PHE A 763 -0.12 -8.10 27.06
CA PHE A 763 1.23 -7.65 26.63
C PHE A 763 2.07 -8.78 26.03
N LEU A 764 2.29 -9.87 26.77
CA LEU A 764 3.14 -10.97 26.30
C LEU A 764 2.51 -11.75 25.12
N PRO A 765 1.21 -12.09 25.11
CA PRO A 765 0.60 -12.73 23.94
C PRO A 765 0.66 -11.89 22.66
N ILE A 766 0.34 -10.59 22.74
CA ILE A 766 0.32 -9.71 21.56
C ILE A 766 1.76 -9.42 21.10
N GLN A 767 2.65 -8.99 22.00
CA GLN A 767 3.97 -8.47 21.61
C GLN A 767 5.03 -9.56 21.41
N THR A 768 4.90 -10.75 22.02
CA THR A 768 5.86 -11.86 21.88
C THR A 768 5.36 -13.00 21.01
N ARG A 769 4.03 -13.23 20.94
CA ARG A 769 3.44 -14.36 20.16
C ARG A 769 2.58 -13.92 18.99
N GLN A 770 2.42 -12.61 18.77
CA GLN A 770 1.56 -12.03 17.73
C GLN A 770 0.11 -12.58 17.76
N ASP A 771 -0.41 -12.91 18.96
CA ASP A 771 -1.74 -13.51 19.14
C ASP A 771 -2.85 -12.54 18.69
N PRO A 772 -3.54 -12.81 17.56
CA PRO A 772 -4.57 -11.93 17.02
C PRO A 772 -5.86 -11.97 17.85
N GLU A 773 -6.13 -13.08 18.55
CA GLU A 773 -7.29 -13.17 19.42
C GLU A 773 -7.08 -12.37 20.71
N ALA A 774 -5.86 -12.31 21.26
CA ALA A 774 -5.55 -11.46 22.41
C ALA A 774 -5.74 -9.98 22.09
N ALA A 775 -5.29 -9.54 20.91
CA ALA A 775 -5.50 -8.17 20.43
C ALA A 775 -6.98 -7.88 20.12
N ALA A 776 -7.72 -8.84 19.54
CA ALA A 776 -9.17 -8.71 19.34
C ALA A 776 -9.94 -8.55 20.67
N ARG A 777 -9.65 -9.40 21.67
CA ARG A 777 -10.23 -9.31 23.03
C ARG A 777 -9.93 -7.96 23.69
N LEU A 778 -8.71 -7.45 23.55
CA LEU A 778 -8.32 -6.12 24.05
C LEU A 778 -9.06 -4.97 23.35
N LYS A 779 -9.21 -5.06 22.02
CA LYS A 779 -9.95 -4.07 21.21
C LYS A 779 -11.44 -4.04 21.56
N GLN A 780 -12.03 -5.19 21.91
CA GLN A 780 -13.41 -5.29 22.39
C GLN A 780 -13.58 -4.65 23.78
N LEU A 781 -12.63 -4.89 24.70
CA LEU A 781 -12.61 -4.31 26.05
C LEU A 781 -12.44 -2.79 26.07
N THR A 782 -11.49 -2.27 25.30
CA THR A 782 -11.10 -0.84 25.33
C THR A 782 -11.90 0.00 24.34
N GLY A 783 -12.39 -0.61 23.26
CA GLY A 783 -13.06 0.06 22.16
C GLY A 783 -14.19 1.02 22.53
N PRO A 784 -15.12 0.68 23.46
CA PRO A 784 -16.23 1.57 23.81
C PRO A 784 -15.82 2.91 24.43
N PHE A 785 -14.64 2.94 25.06
CA PHE A 785 -14.06 4.10 25.73
C PHE A 785 -13.14 4.91 24.80
N ILE A 786 -12.98 4.49 23.54
CA ILE A 786 -12.07 5.09 22.56
C ILE A 786 -12.85 5.39 21.28
N LEU A 787 -13.15 6.67 21.06
CA LEU A 787 -13.71 7.18 19.81
C LEU A 787 -12.57 7.70 18.93
N ARG A 788 -12.19 6.91 17.93
CA ARG A 788 -11.22 7.30 16.90
C ARG A 788 -11.93 7.44 15.56
N ARG A 789 -11.78 8.59 14.91
CA ARG A 789 -12.19 8.85 13.53
C ARG A 789 -11.01 9.38 12.74
N VAL A 790 -10.89 8.94 11.49
CA VAL A 790 -9.79 9.30 10.59
C VAL A 790 -10.27 10.22 9.48
N LYS A 791 -9.39 11.10 8.99
CA LYS A 791 -9.73 12.05 7.90
C LYS A 791 -10.08 11.38 6.57
N THR A 792 -9.58 10.16 6.36
CA THR A 792 -9.83 9.36 5.16
C THR A 792 -11.21 8.68 5.16
N ASP A 793 -11.95 8.76 6.27
CA ASP A 793 -13.32 8.25 6.36
C ASP A 793 -14.31 9.24 5.74
N ARG A 794 -14.76 8.95 4.52
CA ARG A 794 -15.75 9.76 3.78
C ARG A 794 -17.12 9.86 4.47
N SER A 795 -17.42 9.04 5.49
CA SER A 795 -18.62 9.18 6.33
C SER A 795 -18.48 10.22 7.44
N ILE A 796 -17.25 10.68 7.70
CA ILE A 796 -16.91 11.71 8.70
C ILE A 796 -16.66 13.05 8.02
N ILE A 797 -15.90 13.09 6.91
CA ILE A 797 -15.74 14.29 6.07
C ILE A 797 -15.87 13.89 4.59
N ALA A 798 -16.91 14.38 3.92
CA ALA A 798 -17.07 14.23 2.47
C ALA A 798 -16.22 15.26 1.69
N ASP A 799 -16.06 16.46 2.26
CA ASP A 799 -15.41 17.63 1.66
C ASP A 799 -13.87 17.65 1.77
N LEU A 800 -13.22 16.64 2.37
CA LEU A 800 -11.76 16.50 2.30
C LEU A 800 -11.38 15.69 1.05
N PRO A 801 -10.51 16.23 0.16
CA PRO A 801 -10.02 15.50 -1.00
C PRO A 801 -9.08 14.36 -0.58
N GLU A 802 -8.63 13.55 -1.54
CA GLU A 802 -7.76 12.41 -1.24
C GLU A 802 -6.39 12.86 -0.69
N LYS A 803 -5.84 12.06 0.23
CA LYS A 803 -4.43 12.13 0.64
C LYS A 803 -3.69 10.91 0.10
N LEU A 804 -2.64 11.11 -0.68
CA LEU A 804 -1.66 10.08 -1.01
C LEU A 804 -0.44 10.18 -0.08
N GLU A 805 0.04 9.06 0.44
CA GLU A 805 1.36 8.96 1.07
C GLU A 805 2.26 8.08 0.20
N MET A 806 3.42 8.61 -0.18
CA MET A 806 4.35 8.03 -1.14
C MET A 806 5.76 8.04 -0.54
N LYS A 807 6.49 6.93 -0.67
CA LYS A 807 7.92 6.90 -0.38
C LYS A 807 8.70 7.37 -1.59
N VAL A 808 9.70 8.20 -1.37
CA VAL A 808 10.65 8.63 -2.40
C VAL A 808 12.03 8.11 -2.03
N PHE A 809 12.43 7.00 -2.65
CA PHE A 809 13.76 6.46 -2.48
C PHE A 809 14.77 7.31 -3.25
N ALA A 810 15.79 7.78 -2.54
CA ALA A 810 16.90 8.55 -3.10
C ALA A 810 18.21 7.75 -2.90
N PRO A 811 18.97 7.42 -3.95
CA PRO A 811 20.29 6.80 -3.77
C PRO A 811 21.27 7.82 -3.17
N LEU A 812 22.27 7.35 -2.43
CA LEU A 812 23.42 8.15 -2.05
C LEU A 812 24.29 8.45 -3.27
N THR A 813 24.87 9.65 -3.32
CA THR A 813 26.01 9.91 -4.20
C THR A 813 27.25 9.14 -3.73
N ARG A 814 28.25 8.95 -4.59
CA ARG A 814 29.51 8.29 -4.19
C ARG A 814 30.19 8.98 -3.00
N GLU A 815 30.17 10.32 -2.99
CA GLU A 815 30.65 11.12 -1.85
C GLU A 815 29.85 10.84 -0.57
N GLN A 816 28.52 10.86 -0.62
CA GLN A 816 27.69 10.51 0.53
C GLN A 816 27.98 9.08 1.01
N ALA A 817 28.20 8.12 0.12
CA ALA A 817 28.51 6.74 0.47
C ALA A 817 29.84 6.61 1.22
N THR A 818 30.90 7.26 0.73
CA THR A 818 32.22 7.28 1.39
C THR A 818 32.19 7.99 2.74
N LEU A 819 31.53 9.15 2.84
CA LEU A 819 31.34 9.85 4.11
C LEU A 819 30.53 9.03 5.11
N TYR A 820 29.49 8.34 4.63
CA TYR A 820 28.65 7.47 5.45
C TYR A 820 29.47 6.29 5.99
N GLN A 821 30.23 5.59 5.14
CA GLN A 821 31.10 4.49 5.55
C GLN A 821 32.13 4.93 6.61
N ALA A 822 32.77 6.09 6.43
CA ALA A 822 33.72 6.63 7.41
C ALA A 822 33.06 6.88 8.78
N VAL A 823 31.85 7.45 8.80
CA VAL A 823 31.08 7.67 10.05
C VAL A 823 30.63 6.35 10.69
N VAL A 824 30.31 5.31 9.91
CA VAL A 824 30.00 3.98 10.46
C VAL A 824 31.26 3.38 11.12
N GLN A 825 32.42 3.40 10.45
CA GLN A 825 33.66 2.87 11.01
C GLN A 825 34.07 3.61 12.30
N GLU A 826 34.08 4.95 12.28
CA GLU A 826 34.36 5.78 13.46
C GLU A 826 33.44 5.42 14.64
N ALA A 827 32.15 5.17 14.36
CA ALA A 827 31.18 4.81 15.37
C ALA A 827 31.36 3.38 15.90
N GLU A 828 31.76 2.42 15.06
CA GLU A 828 32.03 1.04 15.50
C GLU A 828 33.24 0.96 16.43
N GLU A 829 34.35 1.60 16.05
CA GLU A 829 35.56 1.68 16.88
C GLU A 829 35.27 2.36 18.23
N ALA A 830 34.49 3.45 18.24
CA ALA A 830 34.10 4.14 19.46
C ALA A 830 33.06 3.37 20.32
N LEU A 831 32.23 2.51 19.71
CA LEU A 831 31.19 1.72 20.40
C LEU A 831 31.74 0.51 21.15
N GLU A 832 32.93 0.01 20.79
CA GLU A 832 33.61 -1.05 21.54
C GLU A 832 34.31 -0.51 22.80
N ALA A 833 34.71 0.77 22.80
CA ALA A 833 35.35 1.43 23.93
C ALA A 833 34.38 2.15 24.90
N SER A 834 33.06 2.13 24.63
CA SER A 834 32.08 3.01 25.30
C SER A 834 30.93 2.27 25.98
N GLU A 835 30.81 2.41 27.30
CA GLU A 835 29.68 1.89 28.09
C GLU A 835 28.70 2.97 28.61
N GLY A 836 27.59 2.50 29.20
CA GLY A 836 26.68 3.31 30.02
C GLY A 836 26.08 4.52 29.31
N MET A 837 26.11 5.68 29.98
CA MET A 837 25.54 6.92 29.44
C MET A 837 26.37 7.50 28.28
N SER A 838 27.68 7.24 28.23
CA SER A 838 28.56 7.65 27.12
C SER A 838 28.11 6.98 25.82
N ARG A 839 27.89 5.66 25.85
CA ARG A 839 27.37 4.87 24.73
C ARG A 839 26.07 5.45 24.15
N ARG A 840 25.12 5.85 25.00
CA ARG A 840 23.85 6.46 24.55
C ARG A 840 24.07 7.79 23.83
N GLY A 841 24.97 8.62 24.34
CA GLY A 841 25.36 9.88 23.69
C GLY A 841 26.01 9.64 22.32
N LEU A 842 26.93 8.68 22.24
CA LEU A 842 27.60 8.28 21.01
C LEU A 842 26.60 7.77 19.95
N VAL A 843 25.68 6.87 20.31
CA VAL A 843 24.63 6.37 19.39
C VAL A 843 23.81 7.51 18.80
N LEU A 844 23.35 8.46 19.64
CA LEU A 844 22.55 9.59 19.19
C LEU A 844 23.37 10.57 18.31
N ALA A 845 24.66 10.76 18.61
CA ALA A 845 25.56 11.55 17.77
C ALA A 845 25.79 10.90 16.39
N THR A 846 26.06 9.59 16.34
CA THR A 846 26.21 8.83 15.09
C THR A 846 24.93 8.85 14.25
N LEU A 847 23.77 8.62 14.86
CA LEU A 847 22.46 8.74 14.19
C LEU A 847 22.26 10.14 13.58
N SER A 848 22.72 11.20 14.25
CA SER A 848 22.68 12.56 13.70
C SER A 848 23.65 12.74 12.53
N LYS A 849 24.93 12.32 12.68
CA LYS A 849 25.95 12.39 11.63
C LYS A 849 25.49 11.68 10.35
N LEU A 850 25.04 10.43 10.47
CA LEU A 850 24.59 9.63 9.32
C LEU A 850 23.38 10.27 8.62
N LYS A 851 22.44 10.86 9.36
CA LYS A 851 21.33 11.65 8.76
C LYS A 851 21.82 12.91 8.05
N GLN A 852 22.80 13.64 8.61
CA GLN A 852 23.38 14.82 7.95
C GLN A 852 24.03 14.42 6.62
N VAL A 853 24.78 13.31 6.58
CA VAL A 853 25.36 12.77 5.34
C VAL A 853 24.27 12.37 4.34
N CYS A 854 23.22 11.66 4.77
CA CYS A 854 22.08 11.29 3.91
C CYS A 854 21.35 12.51 3.33
N ASN A 855 21.30 13.62 4.09
CA ASN A 855 20.69 14.88 3.65
C ASN A 855 21.59 15.65 2.67
N HIS A 856 22.82 15.98 3.06
CA HIS A 856 23.77 16.68 2.19
C HIS A 856 25.22 16.63 2.73
N PRO A 857 26.25 16.31 1.91
CA PRO A 857 27.65 16.37 2.33
C PRO A 857 28.05 17.70 2.98
N ALA A 858 27.74 18.84 2.35
CA ALA A 858 27.99 20.17 2.93
C ALA A 858 27.24 20.45 4.26
N GLN A 859 26.17 19.71 4.61
CA GLN A 859 25.54 19.83 5.93
C GLN A 859 26.36 19.10 7.03
N PHE A 860 27.03 18.01 6.66
CA PHE A 860 27.92 17.28 7.55
C PHE A 860 29.32 17.92 7.65
N LEU A 861 29.89 18.34 6.51
CA LEU A 861 31.24 18.90 6.40
C LEU A 861 31.33 20.39 6.81
N GLN A 862 30.23 21.15 6.67
CA GLN A 862 30.15 22.59 6.95
C GLN A 862 31.23 23.44 6.23
N ASP A 863 31.69 22.96 5.07
CA ASP A 863 32.86 23.43 4.31
C ASP A 863 32.58 24.62 3.35
N GLY A 864 31.32 25.01 3.17
CA GLY A 864 30.90 26.09 2.26
C GLY A 864 31.00 25.73 0.77
N SER A 865 31.20 24.46 0.42
CA SER A 865 31.38 23.99 -0.96
C SER A 865 30.06 23.96 -1.78
N ALA A 866 30.18 23.70 -3.10
CA ALA A 866 29.06 23.71 -4.04
C ALA A 866 27.94 22.71 -3.65
N ILE A 867 26.68 23.07 -3.91
CA ILE A 867 25.51 22.32 -3.42
C ILE A 867 24.92 21.35 -4.46
N GLU A 868 24.98 21.67 -5.75
CA GLU A 868 24.34 20.85 -6.78
C GLU A 868 25.05 19.49 -6.99
N GLY A 869 24.27 18.46 -7.32
CA GLY A 869 24.76 17.12 -7.69
C GLY A 869 25.31 16.26 -6.54
N ARG A 870 25.53 16.81 -5.34
CA ARG A 870 26.20 16.10 -4.22
C ARG A 870 25.28 15.37 -3.26
N SER A 871 23.97 15.61 -3.31
CA SER A 871 22.96 14.85 -2.55
C SER A 871 21.89 14.28 -3.46
N GLY A 872 21.71 12.96 -3.42
CA GLY A 872 20.64 12.30 -4.17
C GLY A 872 19.24 12.74 -3.71
N LYS A 873 19.06 13.02 -2.41
CA LYS A 873 17.81 13.61 -1.89
C LYS A 873 17.55 14.99 -2.46
N LEU A 874 18.58 15.84 -2.53
CA LEU A 874 18.41 17.20 -3.03
C LEU A 874 18.09 17.21 -4.53
N THR A 875 18.80 16.40 -5.30
CA THR A 875 18.53 16.18 -6.73
C THR A 875 17.09 15.69 -6.93
N ARG A 876 16.65 14.65 -6.20
CA ARG A 876 15.31 14.08 -6.36
C ARG A 876 14.19 15.00 -5.85
N LEU A 877 14.45 15.80 -4.82
CA LEU A 877 13.52 16.84 -4.36
C LEU A 877 13.36 17.91 -5.44
N ALA A 878 14.46 18.35 -6.05
CA ALA A 878 14.42 19.34 -7.12
C ALA A 878 13.69 18.81 -8.36
N GLU A 879 13.97 17.58 -8.82
CA GLU A 879 13.22 16.91 -9.91
C GLU A 879 11.70 16.97 -9.68
N MET A 880 11.24 16.66 -8.47
CA MET A 880 9.80 16.64 -8.16
C MET A 880 9.21 18.04 -8.01
N LEU A 881 9.98 19.00 -7.49
CA LEU A 881 9.54 20.40 -7.43
C LEU A 881 9.45 21.02 -8.82
N GLU A 882 10.28 20.61 -9.78
CA GLU A 882 10.22 21.06 -11.17
C GLU A 882 8.82 20.75 -11.77
N GLU A 883 8.36 19.50 -11.64
CA GLU A 883 7.02 19.07 -12.09
C GLU A 883 5.87 19.83 -11.40
N ILE A 884 5.99 20.10 -10.09
CA ILE A 884 4.96 20.81 -9.29
C ILE A 884 4.92 22.31 -9.59
N LEU A 885 6.06 22.90 -9.96
CA LEU A 885 6.15 24.31 -10.33
C LEU A 885 5.62 24.56 -11.76
N GLU A 886 5.77 23.58 -12.67
CA GLU A 886 5.16 23.63 -14.00
C GLU A 886 3.62 23.58 -13.95
N THR A 887 3.03 22.82 -13.02
CA THR A 887 1.57 22.76 -12.83
C THR A 887 0.99 23.96 -12.06
N GLY A 888 1.83 24.87 -11.56
CA GLY A 888 1.41 26.04 -10.77
C GLY A 888 0.93 25.68 -9.35
N GLU A 889 1.45 24.59 -8.80
CA GLU A 889 1.04 24.04 -7.51
C GLU A 889 2.03 24.37 -6.39
N ARG A 890 1.66 24.13 -5.12
CA ARG A 890 2.44 24.64 -3.96
C ARG A 890 2.87 23.55 -2.98
N SER A 891 4.12 23.67 -2.52
CA SER A 891 4.84 22.66 -1.74
C SER A 891 5.25 23.13 -0.35
N LEU A 892 5.02 22.29 0.66
CA LEU A 892 5.71 22.37 1.96
C LEU A 892 6.90 21.42 1.98
N ILE A 893 8.02 21.81 2.59
CA ILE A 893 9.21 20.94 2.74
C ILE A 893 9.64 20.92 4.20
N PHE A 894 9.51 19.77 4.86
CA PHE A 894 9.86 19.56 6.25
C PHE A 894 11.24 18.92 6.41
N THR A 895 12.03 19.42 7.36
CA THR A 895 13.32 18.83 7.80
C THR A 895 13.50 18.97 9.31
N GLN A 896 14.19 18.03 9.96
CA GLN A 896 14.56 18.12 11.36
C GLN A 896 15.64 19.19 11.62
N PHE A 897 16.45 19.54 10.60
CA PHE A 897 17.63 20.39 10.75
C PHE A 897 17.40 21.81 10.22
N ALA A 898 17.66 22.83 11.05
CA ALA A 898 17.54 24.22 10.64
C ALA A 898 18.59 24.63 9.58
N GLU A 899 19.78 24.03 9.63
CA GLU A 899 20.87 24.22 8.66
C GLU A 899 20.47 23.72 7.27
N MET A 900 19.94 22.50 7.16
CA MET A 900 19.46 21.95 5.90
C MET A 900 18.34 22.83 5.31
N GLY A 901 17.46 23.39 6.15
CA GLY A 901 16.44 24.33 5.69
C GLY A 901 17.00 25.61 5.04
N GLN A 902 18.18 26.09 5.47
CA GLN A 902 18.87 27.21 4.80
C GLN A 902 19.52 26.78 3.48
N ILE A 903 20.09 25.57 3.41
CA ILE A 903 20.66 24.99 2.18
C ILE A 903 19.56 24.80 1.12
N LEU A 904 18.44 24.18 1.52
CA LEU A 904 17.24 24.01 0.70
C LEU A 904 16.73 25.37 0.18
N ARG A 905 16.50 26.35 1.06
CA ARG A 905 16.04 27.67 0.64
C ARG A 905 16.98 28.31 -0.38
N ARG A 906 18.30 28.21 -0.19
CA ARG A 906 19.28 28.78 -1.13
C ARG A 906 19.21 28.11 -2.50
N HIS A 907 19.46 26.79 -2.55
CA HIS A 907 19.56 26.06 -3.80
C HIS A 907 18.26 26.06 -4.62
N LEU A 908 17.10 25.96 -3.96
CA LEU A 908 15.81 25.94 -4.66
C LEU A 908 15.43 27.32 -5.23
N GLN A 909 15.84 28.43 -4.60
CA GLN A 909 15.72 29.77 -5.20
C GLN A 909 16.64 29.92 -6.42
N GLU A 910 17.88 29.44 -6.31
CA GLU A 910 18.90 29.54 -7.37
C GLU A 910 18.53 28.69 -8.59
N ARG A 911 18.03 27.46 -8.41
CA ARG A 911 17.64 26.55 -9.49
C ARG A 911 16.36 26.96 -10.22
N PHE A 912 15.34 27.46 -9.51
CA PHE A 912 14.04 27.75 -10.12
C PHE A 912 13.75 29.24 -10.38
N GLY A 913 14.58 30.16 -9.88
CA GLY A 913 14.35 31.60 -10.02
C GLY A 913 13.08 32.10 -9.33
N ARG A 914 12.58 31.37 -8.31
CA ARG A 914 11.38 31.71 -7.52
C ARG A 914 11.74 31.97 -6.06
N GLU A 915 10.95 32.76 -5.34
CA GLU A 915 11.10 32.93 -3.89
C GLU A 915 10.78 31.61 -3.16
N VAL A 916 11.56 31.30 -2.11
CA VAL A 916 11.31 30.15 -1.22
C VAL A 916 11.28 30.65 0.22
N LEU A 917 10.16 30.44 0.91
CA LEU A 917 10.03 30.81 2.31
C LEU A 917 10.71 29.77 3.22
N PHE A 918 11.20 30.19 4.39
CA PHE A 918 11.72 29.25 5.40
C PHE A 918 11.29 29.66 6.83
N LEU A 919 10.58 28.76 7.52
CA LEU A 919 10.15 28.93 8.91
C LEU A 919 10.91 27.98 9.85
N HIS A 920 11.68 28.55 10.77
CA HIS A 920 12.38 27.84 11.85
C HIS A 920 12.11 28.46 13.23
N GLY A 921 12.52 27.76 14.29
CA GLY A 921 12.15 28.11 15.67
C GLY A 921 12.57 29.50 16.15
N ALA A 922 13.59 30.09 15.54
CA ALA A 922 14.10 31.43 15.87
C ALA A 922 13.39 32.58 15.13
N VAL A 923 12.45 32.29 14.20
CA VAL A 923 11.69 33.34 13.49
C VAL A 923 10.68 33.98 14.45
N PRO A 924 10.76 35.31 14.70
CA PRO A 924 9.84 36.04 15.57
C PRO A 924 8.38 35.91 15.13
N LYS A 925 7.45 35.93 16.08
CA LYS A 925 6.02 35.74 15.81
C LYS A 925 5.47 36.66 14.71
N PRO A 926 5.69 37.99 14.69
CA PRO A 926 5.14 38.86 13.63
C PRO A 926 5.65 38.51 12.23
N GLN A 927 6.90 38.05 12.11
CA GLN A 927 7.49 37.63 10.84
C GLN A 927 6.93 36.28 10.38
N ARG A 928 6.73 35.33 11.31
CA ARG A 928 6.05 34.05 11.07
C ARG A 928 4.63 34.26 10.55
N ASP A 929 3.86 35.11 11.23
CA ASP A 929 2.47 35.38 10.87
C ASP A 929 2.39 36.02 9.47
N ARG A 930 3.34 36.92 9.11
CA ARG A 930 3.49 37.46 7.74
C ARG A 930 3.86 36.39 6.69
N MET A 931 4.78 35.48 7.00
CA MET A 931 5.16 34.39 6.07
C MET A 931 3.99 33.46 5.78
N VAL A 932 3.24 33.06 6.80
CA VAL A 932 2.04 32.22 6.65
C VAL A 932 0.99 32.94 5.81
N ARG A 933 0.78 34.24 6.05
CA ARG A 933 -0.14 35.07 5.25
C ARG A 933 0.25 35.10 3.77
N ARG A 934 1.49 35.42 3.45
CA ARG A 934 2.05 35.46 2.09
C ARG A 934 1.93 34.14 1.35
N PHE A 935 2.07 33.01 2.05
CA PHE A 935 1.90 31.68 1.44
C PHE A 935 0.42 31.30 1.18
N GLN A 936 -0.51 31.78 2.01
CA GLN A 936 -1.93 31.41 1.96
C GLN A 936 -2.80 32.36 1.14
N GLU A 937 -2.56 33.67 1.19
CA GLU A 937 -3.47 34.71 0.66
C GLU A 937 -2.97 35.39 -0.63
N GLU A 938 -1.68 35.35 -0.96
CA GLU A 938 -1.13 35.99 -2.17
C GLU A 938 -1.13 34.98 -3.35
N ASP A 939 -1.81 35.32 -4.45
CA ASP A 939 -1.94 34.45 -5.65
C ASP A 939 -0.62 34.30 -6.43
N ASP A 940 0.19 35.36 -6.48
CA ASP A 940 1.59 35.35 -6.94
C ASP A 940 2.59 34.93 -5.84
N GLY A 941 2.08 34.58 -4.65
CA GLY A 941 2.87 34.23 -3.48
C GLY A 941 3.77 33.00 -3.66
N PRO A 942 4.84 32.86 -2.84
CA PRO A 942 5.90 31.88 -3.02
C PRO A 942 5.38 30.44 -3.13
N PRO A 943 5.75 29.67 -4.18
CA PRO A 943 5.22 28.33 -4.39
C PRO A 943 5.84 27.26 -3.48
N VAL A 944 6.97 27.55 -2.83
CA VAL A 944 7.67 26.61 -1.95
C VAL A 944 7.89 27.23 -0.56
N PHE A 945 7.53 26.48 0.49
CA PHE A 945 7.72 26.87 1.88
C PHE A 945 8.43 25.76 2.65
N VAL A 946 9.67 26.01 3.06
CA VAL A 946 10.46 25.12 3.92
C VAL A 946 10.08 25.35 5.40
N LEU A 947 9.98 24.30 6.19
CA LEU A 947 9.70 24.36 7.64
C LEU A 947 10.63 23.40 8.40
N SER A 948 11.13 23.82 9.57
CA SER A 948 11.73 22.85 10.48
C SER A 948 10.65 22.12 11.30
N LEU A 949 10.77 20.80 11.50
CA LEU A 949 9.72 19.99 12.16
C LEU A 949 9.32 20.56 13.54
N LYS A 950 10.29 21.02 14.34
CA LYS A 950 10.05 21.64 15.65
C LYS A 950 9.33 23.00 15.58
N ALA A 951 9.35 23.71 14.45
CA ALA A 951 8.56 24.92 14.21
C ALA A 951 7.17 24.58 13.62
N GLY A 952 7.12 23.63 12.68
CA GLY A 952 5.90 23.12 12.03
C GLY A 952 4.94 22.38 12.97
N GLY A 953 5.42 21.90 14.12
CA GLY A 953 4.57 21.36 15.19
C GLY A 953 3.62 22.38 15.83
N THR A 954 3.80 23.69 15.62
CA THR A 954 2.88 24.72 16.11
C THR A 954 1.59 24.79 15.27
N GLY A 955 0.48 25.29 15.86
CA GLY A 955 -0.92 25.12 15.40
C GLY A 955 -1.35 25.63 14.01
N ILE A 956 -0.39 26.02 13.15
CA ILE A 956 -0.54 26.71 11.86
C ILE A 956 -1.43 25.92 10.87
N ASN A 957 -2.08 26.64 9.95
CA ASN A 957 -2.85 26.12 8.82
C ASN A 957 -2.18 26.52 7.50
N LEU A 958 -1.92 25.57 6.61
CA LEU A 958 -1.16 25.76 5.36
C LEU A 958 -1.85 25.07 4.17
N THR A 959 -3.18 25.17 4.10
CA THR A 959 -4.04 24.47 3.12
C THR A 959 -3.88 24.93 1.68
N ARG A 960 -3.12 26.00 1.40
CA ARG A 960 -2.79 26.41 0.01
C ARG A 960 -1.71 25.51 -0.62
N ALA A 961 -0.97 24.75 0.20
CA ALA A 961 -0.11 23.67 -0.29
C ALA A 961 -0.91 22.40 -0.57
N ASN A 962 -0.60 21.75 -1.68
CA ASN A 962 -1.12 20.43 -2.03
C ASN A 962 -0.01 19.36 -2.14
N HIS A 963 1.26 19.76 -2.14
CA HIS A 963 2.40 18.85 -1.95
C HIS A 963 3.06 19.03 -0.59
N VAL A 964 3.44 17.93 0.05
CA VAL A 964 4.19 17.91 1.31
C VAL A 964 5.39 16.98 1.18
N PHE A 965 6.59 17.51 1.39
CA PHE A 965 7.83 16.73 1.40
C PHE A 965 8.34 16.55 2.84
N HIS A 966 8.67 15.32 3.24
CA HIS A 966 9.50 15.05 4.43
C HIS A 966 10.90 14.68 3.94
N PHE A 967 11.84 15.62 4.08
CA PHE A 967 13.18 15.49 3.50
C PHE A 967 14.09 14.53 4.28
N ASP A 968 13.88 14.40 5.58
CA ASP A 968 14.54 13.41 6.44
C ASP A 968 13.52 12.61 7.24
N ARG A 969 13.74 11.30 7.38
CA ARG A 969 12.82 10.43 8.11
C ARG A 969 12.87 10.70 9.60
N TRP A 970 11.72 10.97 10.21
CA TRP A 970 11.60 11.04 11.67
C TRP A 970 11.16 9.68 12.24
N TRP A 971 11.83 9.21 13.28
CA TRP A 971 11.61 7.89 13.88
C TRP A 971 10.24 7.70 14.54
N ASN A 972 9.54 8.80 14.86
CA ASN A 972 8.15 8.76 15.30
C ASN A 972 7.20 9.19 14.16
N PRO A 973 6.45 8.27 13.53
CA PRO A 973 5.55 8.59 12.43
C PRO A 973 4.40 9.52 12.81
N ALA A 974 4.07 9.67 14.10
CA ALA A 974 3.08 10.65 14.56
C ALA A 974 3.54 12.10 14.33
N VAL A 975 4.85 12.38 14.38
CA VAL A 975 5.42 13.72 14.16
C VAL A 975 5.39 14.10 12.67
N GLU A 976 5.74 13.16 11.78
CA GLU A 976 5.58 13.36 10.32
C GLU A 976 4.10 13.58 9.96
N SER A 977 3.20 12.76 10.53
CA SER A 977 1.74 12.91 10.35
C SER A 977 1.24 14.28 10.83
N GLN A 978 1.72 14.76 11.99
CA GLN A 978 1.39 16.08 12.54
C GLN A 978 1.97 17.25 11.71
N ALA A 979 2.97 17.02 10.87
CA ALA A 979 3.49 17.99 9.90
C ALA A 979 2.72 17.94 8.57
N THR A 980 2.39 16.74 8.07
CA THR A 980 1.48 16.53 6.92
C THR A 980 0.11 17.19 7.14
N ASP A 981 -0.45 17.04 8.34
CA ASP A 981 -1.75 17.57 8.75
C ASP A 981 -1.84 19.12 8.80
N ARG A 982 -0.77 19.84 8.43
CA ARG A 982 -0.79 21.30 8.23
C ARG A 982 -1.35 21.70 6.86
N ALA A 983 -1.08 20.89 5.83
CA ALA A 983 -1.67 21.04 4.50
C ALA A 983 -2.97 20.24 4.37
N PHE A 984 -3.02 19.04 4.95
CA PHE A 984 -4.22 18.18 4.93
C PHE A 984 -5.17 18.51 6.09
N ARG A 985 -5.87 19.65 5.99
CA ARG A 985 -6.75 20.20 7.04
C ARG A 985 -8.03 20.79 6.45
N ILE A 986 -9.06 20.98 7.26
CA ILE A 986 -10.35 21.57 6.82
C ILE A 986 -10.09 22.95 6.19
N GLY A 987 -10.63 23.19 4.99
CA GLY A 987 -10.25 24.32 4.13
C GLY A 987 -9.15 24.00 3.12
N GLN A 988 -8.87 22.71 2.88
CA GLN A 988 -8.15 22.17 1.73
C GLN A 988 -9.15 21.75 0.65
N GLU A 989 -8.90 22.16 -0.59
CA GLU A 989 -9.77 21.91 -1.75
C GLU A 989 -9.11 20.99 -2.79
N ARG A 990 -7.77 20.85 -2.74
CA ARG A 990 -6.97 20.01 -3.66
C ARG A 990 -6.47 18.75 -2.97
N ARG A 991 -6.31 17.68 -3.75
CA ARG A 991 -5.65 16.43 -3.32
C ARG A 991 -4.30 16.74 -2.66
N VAL A 992 -4.00 16.12 -1.52
CA VAL A 992 -2.71 16.31 -0.84
C VAL A 992 -1.81 15.12 -1.09
N GLU A 993 -0.65 15.35 -1.71
CA GLU A 993 0.35 14.31 -1.97
C GLU A 993 1.56 14.48 -1.05
N VAL A 994 1.93 13.41 -0.36
CA VAL A 994 2.90 13.40 0.74
C VAL A 994 4.08 12.52 0.37
N HIS A 995 5.24 13.14 0.23
CA HIS A 995 6.45 12.60 -0.37
C HIS A 995 7.53 12.43 0.70
N ALA A 996 7.67 11.23 1.24
CA ALA A 996 8.60 10.96 2.33
C ALA A 996 9.91 10.36 1.82
N PHE A 997 11.01 11.10 1.98
CA PHE A 997 12.30 10.76 1.41
C PHE A 997 13.06 9.75 2.27
N VAL A 998 13.66 8.74 1.62
CA VAL A 998 14.40 7.65 2.27
C VAL A 998 15.68 7.38 1.48
N CYS A 999 16.84 7.45 2.12
CA CYS A 999 18.08 6.94 1.51
C CYS A 999 18.13 5.41 1.54
N ALA A 1000 18.07 4.78 0.37
CA ALA A 1000 18.12 3.31 0.22
C ALA A 1000 19.44 2.72 0.75
N GLY A 1001 19.41 1.48 1.27
CA GLY A 1001 20.57 0.78 1.82
C GLY A 1001 21.22 1.41 3.08
N THR A 1002 20.65 2.51 3.61
CA THR A 1002 21.13 3.23 4.81
C THR A 1002 20.29 2.94 6.06
N LEU A 1003 20.66 3.55 7.19
CA LEU A 1003 19.82 3.57 8.40
C LEU A 1003 18.41 4.13 8.15
N GLU A 1004 18.21 5.07 7.21
CA GLU A 1004 16.88 5.64 6.97
C GLU A 1004 15.92 4.59 6.43
N GLU A 1005 16.39 3.74 5.52
CA GLU A 1005 15.58 2.66 4.98
C GLU A 1005 15.33 1.58 6.02
N ARG A 1006 16.31 1.25 6.87
CA ARG A 1006 16.10 0.31 7.98
C ARG A 1006 15.14 0.86 9.02
N ILE A 1007 15.22 2.15 9.35
CA ILE A 1007 14.27 2.84 10.23
C ILE A 1007 12.88 2.85 9.59
N ASP A 1008 12.76 3.08 8.29
CA ASP A 1008 11.49 3.02 7.53
C ASP A 1008 10.88 1.61 7.49
N ARG A 1009 11.66 0.58 7.11
CA ARG A 1009 11.26 -0.84 7.17
C ARG A 1009 10.82 -1.23 8.59
N MET A 1010 11.57 -0.81 9.62
CA MET A 1010 11.19 -1.04 11.01
C MET A 1010 9.94 -0.26 11.41
N ILE A 1011 9.74 0.99 10.96
CA ILE A 1011 8.50 1.75 11.19
C ILE A 1011 7.31 1.08 10.52
N GLU A 1012 7.46 0.44 9.36
CA GLU A 1012 6.37 -0.28 8.70
C GLU A 1012 6.03 -1.63 9.34
N GLN A 1013 7.04 -2.44 9.65
CA GLN A 1013 6.85 -3.64 10.48
C GLN A 1013 6.20 -3.25 11.81
N LYS A 1014 6.68 -2.17 12.44
CA LYS A 1014 6.07 -1.60 13.63
C LYS A 1014 4.67 -1.05 13.39
N ARG A 1015 4.32 -0.44 12.24
CA ARG A 1015 2.97 0.05 11.91
C ARG A 1015 1.98 -1.12 11.75
N TRP A 1016 2.39 -2.21 11.10
CA TRP A 1016 1.58 -3.42 10.95
C TRP A 1016 1.27 -4.04 12.33
N VAL A 1017 2.30 -4.21 13.18
CA VAL A 1017 2.11 -4.69 14.55
C VAL A 1017 1.37 -3.64 15.41
N ALA A 1018 1.58 -2.33 15.21
CA ALA A 1018 0.93 -1.23 15.95
C ALA A 1018 -0.57 -1.06 15.68
N GLY A 1019 -1.09 -1.62 14.60
CA GLY A 1019 -2.53 -1.85 14.44
C GLY A 1019 -3.11 -2.74 15.54
N GLN A 1020 -2.27 -3.46 16.29
CA GLN A 1020 -2.60 -4.27 17.46
C GLN A 1020 -1.87 -3.81 18.74
N VAL A 1021 -0.57 -3.43 18.65
CA VAL A 1021 0.24 -2.60 19.58
C VAL A 1021 1.69 -2.55 19.10
N VAL A 1022 2.37 -1.38 19.15
CA VAL A 1022 3.84 -1.08 19.04
C VAL A 1022 3.98 0.44 18.70
N GLY A 1023 5.10 1.20 18.76
CA GLY A 1023 6.48 0.90 19.21
C GLY A 1023 7.52 2.03 19.09
N THR A 1024 7.14 3.31 19.22
CA THR A 1024 7.98 4.46 18.74
C THR A 1024 8.42 5.48 19.80
N SER A 1025 9.13 5.00 20.83
CA SER A 1025 10.03 5.86 21.63
C SER A 1025 11.41 5.99 20.94
N GLU A 1026 12.30 6.84 21.46
CA GLU A 1026 13.72 6.91 21.04
C GLU A 1026 14.61 5.88 21.76
N ALA A 1027 14.17 5.39 22.93
CA ALA A 1027 15.00 4.59 23.84
C ALA A 1027 15.51 3.29 23.21
N TRP A 1028 14.67 2.58 22.45
CA TRP A 1028 15.01 1.29 21.87
C TRP A 1028 16.24 1.35 20.96
N LEU A 1029 16.44 2.45 20.21
CA LEU A 1029 17.63 2.65 19.37
C LEU A 1029 18.93 2.73 20.20
N THR A 1030 18.86 3.27 21.42
CA THR A 1030 19.99 3.34 22.35
C THR A 1030 20.19 2.09 23.21
N GLU A 1031 19.21 1.18 23.17
CA GLU A 1031 19.17 -0.08 23.92
C GLU A 1031 19.52 -1.31 23.06
N LEU A 1032 19.53 -1.18 21.73
CA LEU A 1032 20.11 -2.16 20.80
C LEU A 1032 21.54 -2.55 21.21
N SER A 1033 21.90 -3.83 21.02
CA SER A 1033 23.25 -4.34 21.21
C SER A 1033 24.24 -3.79 20.17
N ASN A 1034 25.55 -3.97 20.38
CA ASN A 1034 26.55 -3.54 19.38
C ASN A 1034 26.40 -4.30 18.04
N HIS A 1035 25.87 -5.54 18.04
CA HIS A 1035 25.56 -6.27 16.80
C HIS A 1035 24.38 -5.63 16.04
N GLU A 1036 23.27 -5.37 16.73
CA GLU A 1036 22.09 -4.76 16.13
C GLU A 1036 22.36 -3.31 15.67
N LEU A 1037 23.25 -2.58 16.36
CA LEU A 1037 23.72 -1.26 15.92
C LEU A 1037 24.59 -1.35 14.65
N ARG A 1038 25.50 -2.33 14.57
CA ARG A 1038 26.26 -2.61 13.33
C ARG A 1038 25.32 -2.92 12.17
N GLU A 1039 24.38 -3.85 12.37
CA GLU A 1039 23.36 -4.18 11.36
C GLU A 1039 22.44 -3.00 11.01
N LEU A 1040 22.18 -2.08 11.94
CA LEU A 1040 21.42 -0.86 11.68
C LEU A 1040 22.22 0.18 10.88
N PHE A 1041 23.50 0.35 11.19
CA PHE A 1041 24.34 1.39 10.60
C PHE A 1041 24.93 0.98 9.25
N ALA A 1042 25.44 -0.25 9.11
CA ALA A 1042 26.24 -0.74 7.98
C ALA A 1042 25.65 -0.37 6.59
N LEU A 1043 26.44 0.25 5.72
CA LEU A 1043 25.97 0.63 4.39
C LEU A 1043 25.84 -0.58 3.46
N ARG A 1044 24.64 -0.86 2.95
CA ARG A 1044 24.47 -1.81 1.85
C ARG A 1044 24.78 -1.10 0.54
N VAL A 1045 26.04 -1.14 0.12
CA VAL A 1045 26.55 -0.36 -1.03
C VAL A 1045 25.73 -0.62 -2.30
N GLU A 1046 25.38 -1.89 -2.55
CA GLU A 1046 24.55 -2.37 -3.67
C GLU A 1046 23.11 -1.83 -3.66
N GLU A 1047 22.52 -1.59 -2.47
CA GLU A 1047 21.18 -0.98 -2.32
C GLU A 1047 21.25 0.56 -2.27
N ALA A 1048 22.38 1.13 -1.87
CA ALA A 1048 22.50 2.54 -1.51
C ALA A 1048 23.10 3.43 -2.60
N VAL A 1049 24.09 2.94 -3.36
CA VAL A 1049 24.76 3.71 -4.41
C VAL A 1049 24.17 3.30 -5.74
N ARG A 1050 23.80 4.29 -6.56
CA ARG A 1050 23.44 4.02 -7.95
C ARG A 1050 24.70 3.58 -8.70
N GLU A 1051 24.80 2.30 -9.06
CA GLU A 1051 25.73 1.87 -10.11
C GLU A 1051 25.49 2.73 -11.35
N THR A 1052 26.58 3.09 -12.04
CA THR A 1052 26.68 4.29 -12.88
C THR A 1052 26.94 3.93 -14.33
#